data_AF-A0A8J3BNE4-F1
#
_entry.id   AF-A0A8J3BNE4-F1
#
_cell.length_a   1.000
_cell.length_b   1.000
_cell.length_c   1.000
_cell.angle_alpha   90.00
_cell.angle_beta   90.00
_cell.angle_gamma   90.00
#
_symmetry.space_group_name_H-M   'P 1'
#
loop_
_entity.id
_entity.type
_entity.pdbx_description
1 polymer ?
#
loop_
_entity_poly.entity_id
_entity_poly.type
_entity_poly.pdbx_seq_one_letter_code
_entity_poly.pdbx_strand_id
1 'polypeptide(L)'
;MSPDVLAWRRECLDRQLPRPAFPSGIAVPGAVAAAVVALVGLLGAGLLYRAGAVDAQAAVVASQRESVADLGQGLAANLERQVDALAGAAARGDDAAALVAGARQAGWTGAAVWHPATRATDAASGQPVPLEIPESWSRTTTPRRTGTAGGALVARLPVGADRVLTAVRPILTRDLRLDRDTAQTLVLAGLDGAPLQRQGSLDAGAAPWRALVARAIAAQDGGRPGTATGPARHTPFGSRTPVVTAAPVGQTGDSVVSLVHLPPSTPWSMPAAWWVAAGGLALAAAVWALGTGGLVRPLRHLLAALRSRACDAPAPARAAGTLAEAREILAAVGPVHRRGRGAVPAAAVVVATALLVAGGAVAVTQAYAHRPDAVPAPLLSDVRNRVDGALLSLRETLVRGRDRVARAAAAWPADDRQGAPLLQELVTAGTGLRSAYLTEPDGRRTLAAGEDPYRPPTPAEDGEGVRLDRRVDHVPAVYAQARLRSGRLLAAEFDPRALLEPLQRAQGRVRVVDDRRRTVLDTDGYIAFSTLDDPAARRAARAAAAAGDQPTAVTPEGQVLTSVRLRDARLPALDWTLVAAQPVSALGLPETQARRAARMLAAALASVAVGLLLWQTLVVVLPLRRLRGAARRLARGDTATPVTPLRFDEIGALAICLEVWRQGHREGGTRWGAASRLYPGAATPPAESPRTAPAGEPEAGELVAAGRVGA
;
A
#
# COMPACT_ATOMS: atom_id res chain seq x y z
N MET A 1 19.31 -54.89 -49.43
CA MET A 1 19.34 -55.03 -47.95
C MET A 1 18.08 -55.76 -47.53
N SER A 2 18.16 -56.84 -46.75
CA SER A 2 16.97 -57.60 -46.37
C SER A 2 16.10 -56.80 -45.38
N PRO A 3 14.76 -56.95 -45.42
CA PRO A 3 13.85 -56.30 -44.48
C PRO A 3 14.21 -56.64 -43.02
N ASP A 4 14.76 -57.82 -42.76
CA ASP A 4 15.16 -58.27 -41.42
C ASP A 4 16.33 -57.44 -40.85
N VAL A 5 17.30 -57.06 -41.69
CA VAL A 5 18.43 -56.21 -41.26
C VAL A 5 17.96 -54.80 -40.92
N LEU A 6 17.00 -54.26 -41.68
CA LEU A 6 16.40 -52.95 -41.38
C LEU A 6 15.58 -52.99 -40.08
N ALA A 7 14.79 -54.05 -39.88
CA ALA A 7 14.02 -54.24 -38.66
C ALA A 7 14.94 -54.33 -37.43
N TRP A 8 16.01 -55.13 -37.53
CA TRP A 8 17.02 -55.26 -36.48
C TRP A 8 17.69 -53.92 -36.14
N ARG A 9 18.12 -53.14 -37.16
CA ARG A 9 18.71 -51.80 -36.96
C ARG A 9 17.77 -50.82 -36.26
N ARG A 10 16.48 -50.84 -36.63
CA ARG A 10 15.47 -49.97 -36.01
C ARG A 10 15.25 -50.31 -34.55
N GLU A 11 15.25 -51.60 -34.21
CA GLU A 11 15.12 -52.10 -32.84
C GLU A 11 16.35 -51.76 -31.99
N CYS A 12 17.56 -51.94 -32.53
CA CYS A 12 18.80 -51.55 -31.85
C CYS A 12 18.84 -50.06 -31.55
N LEU A 13 18.51 -49.22 -32.54
CA LEU A 13 18.46 -47.77 -32.35
C LEU A 13 17.38 -47.39 -31.32
N ASP A 14 16.21 -48.05 -31.34
CA ASP A 14 15.13 -47.80 -30.38
C ASP A 14 15.54 -48.05 -28.92
N ARG A 15 16.34 -49.08 -28.69
CA ARG A 15 16.87 -49.40 -27.36
C ARG A 15 17.93 -48.40 -26.89
N GLN A 16 18.61 -47.74 -27.83
CA GLN A 16 19.64 -46.74 -27.53
C GLN A 16 19.09 -45.33 -27.36
N LEU A 17 17.93 -45.02 -27.94
CA LEU A 17 17.32 -43.71 -27.80
C LEU A 17 16.78 -43.51 -26.38
N PRO A 18 17.05 -42.36 -25.74
CA PRO A 18 16.48 -42.06 -24.43
C PRO A 18 14.96 -42.06 -24.54
N ARG A 19 14.31 -42.95 -23.78
CA ARG A 19 12.86 -42.91 -23.62
C ARG A 19 12.54 -41.81 -22.60
N PRO A 20 11.72 -40.82 -22.95
CA PRO A 20 11.30 -39.81 -21.99
C PRO A 20 10.50 -40.51 -20.88
N ALA A 21 11.12 -40.71 -19.71
CA ALA A 21 10.44 -41.16 -18.50
C ALA A 21 9.81 -39.95 -17.83
N PHE A 22 8.52 -39.97 -17.48
CA PHE A 22 7.87 -38.85 -16.79
C PHE A 22 8.66 -38.48 -15.51
N PRO A 23 9.01 -37.19 -15.28
CA PRO A 23 8.51 -35.98 -15.94
C PRO A 23 9.49 -35.40 -16.99
N SER A 24 10.20 -36.23 -17.76
CA SER A 24 11.11 -35.79 -18.83
C SER A 24 10.41 -35.74 -20.19
N GLY A 25 10.91 -34.86 -21.07
CA GLY A 25 10.45 -34.74 -22.46
C GLY A 25 10.17 -33.30 -22.89
N ILE A 26 10.11 -33.08 -24.19
CA ILE A 26 10.05 -31.74 -24.80
C ILE A 26 8.70 -31.03 -24.63
N ALA A 27 7.66 -31.78 -24.26
CA ALA A 27 6.35 -31.23 -23.92
C ALA A 27 6.31 -30.64 -22.49
N VAL A 28 7.22 -31.06 -21.61
CA VAL A 28 7.19 -30.70 -20.19
C VAL A 28 7.39 -29.19 -19.97
N PRO A 29 8.34 -28.50 -20.63
CA PRO A 29 8.46 -27.05 -20.50
C PRO A 29 7.18 -26.30 -20.92
N GLY A 30 6.46 -26.81 -21.94
CA GLY A 30 5.17 -26.24 -22.36
C GLY A 30 4.05 -26.51 -21.36
N ALA A 31 4.02 -27.71 -20.77
CA ALA A 31 3.04 -28.09 -19.74
C ALA A 31 3.20 -27.24 -18.48
N VAL A 32 4.44 -27.13 -18.01
CA VAL A 32 4.80 -26.32 -16.84
C VAL A 32 4.48 -24.85 -17.10
N ALA A 33 4.80 -24.33 -18.28
CA ALA A 33 4.45 -22.96 -18.66
C ALA A 33 2.94 -22.69 -18.61
N ALA A 34 2.14 -23.58 -19.22
CA ALA A 34 0.69 -23.47 -19.19
C ALA A 34 0.14 -23.58 -17.76
N ALA A 35 0.65 -24.51 -16.96
CA ALA A 35 0.24 -24.68 -15.56
C ALA A 35 0.56 -23.45 -14.70
N VAL A 36 1.74 -22.85 -14.86
CA VAL A 36 2.13 -21.62 -14.14
C VAL A 36 1.23 -20.45 -14.55
N VAL A 37 0.97 -20.28 -15.85
CA VAL A 37 0.06 -19.22 -16.34
C VAL A 37 -1.36 -19.42 -15.80
N ALA A 38 -1.88 -20.65 -15.81
CA ALA A 38 -3.18 -20.97 -15.24
C ALA A 38 -3.23 -20.68 -13.73
N LEU A 39 -2.20 -21.07 -12.98
CA LEU A 39 -2.10 -20.80 -11.55
C LEU A 39 -2.07 -19.30 -11.26
N VAL A 40 -1.28 -18.51 -12.00
CA VAL A 40 -1.24 -17.05 -11.86
C VAL A 40 -2.60 -16.43 -12.19
N GLY A 41 -3.29 -16.92 -13.23
CA GLY A 41 -4.64 -16.49 -13.56
C GLY A 41 -5.66 -16.76 -12.45
N LEU A 42 -5.64 -17.97 -11.87
CA LEU A 42 -6.53 -18.37 -10.78
C LEU A 42 -6.23 -17.60 -9.48
N LEU A 43 -4.95 -17.46 -9.10
CA LEU A 43 -4.55 -16.65 -7.95
C LEU A 43 -4.90 -15.18 -8.16
N GLY A 44 -4.70 -14.65 -9.37
CA GLY A 44 -5.09 -13.31 -9.76
C GLY A 44 -6.60 -13.08 -9.63
N ALA A 45 -7.41 -14.03 -10.08
CA ALA A 45 -8.85 -14.01 -9.91
C ALA A 45 -9.24 -14.04 -8.42
N GLY A 46 -8.58 -14.86 -7.59
CA GLY A 46 -8.79 -14.89 -6.14
C GLY A 46 -8.42 -13.57 -5.46
N LEU A 47 -7.32 -12.94 -5.85
CA LEU A 47 -6.91 -11.63 -5.35
C LEU A 47 -7.91 -10.54 -5.75
N LEU A 48 -8.35 -10.53 -7.00
CA LEU A 48 -9.36 -9.58 -7.50
C LEU A 48 -10.74 -9.83 -6.87
N TYR A 49 -11.10 -11.08 -6.63
CA TYR A 49 -12.32 -11.43 -5.90
C TYR A 49 -12.28 -10.89 -4.47
N ARG A 50 -11.16 -11.06 -3.76
CA ARG A 50 -10.97 -10.48 -2.42
C ARG A 50 -10.98 -8.96 -2.45
N ALA A 51 -10.33 -8.34 -3.44
CA ALA A 51 -10.31 -6.89 -3.59
C ALA A 51 -11.68 -6.31 -3.92
N GLY A 52 -12.47 -6.99 -4.76
CA GLY A 52 -13.86 -6.60 -5.09
C GLY A 52 -14.88 -6.96 -4.00
N ALA A 53 -14.54 -7.88 -3.10
CA ALA A 53 -15.32 -8.16 -1.90
C ALA A 53 -15.13 -7.09 -0.83
N VAL A 54 -14.09 -6.25 -0.92
CA VAL A 54 -14.00 -5.04 -0.11
C VAL A 54 -15.06 -4.07 -0.62
N ASP A 55 -16.04 -3.85 0.24
CA ASP A 55 -17.16 -2.98 -0.02
C ASP A 55 -16.75 -1.51 0.15
N ALA A 56 -17.28 -0.60 -0.68
CA ALA A 56 -17.12 0.83 -0.44
C ALA A 56 -17.63 1.20 0.97
N GLN A 57 -18.64 0.47 1.48
CA GLN A 57 -19.06 0.59 2.86
C GLN A 57 -17.96 0.24 3.85
N ALA A 58 -17.14 -0.78 3.60
CA ALA A 58 -16.05 -1.18 4.48
C ALA A 58 -14.97 -0.10 4.58
N ALA A 59 -14.64 0.57 3.45
CA ALA A 59 -13.72 1.71 3.45
C ALA A 59 -14.28 2.88 4.28
N VAL A 60 -15.57 3.20 4.11
CA VAL A 60 -16.23 4.23 4.92
C VAL A 60 -16.27 3.84 6.40
N VAL A 61 -16.62 2.60 6.74
CA VAL A 61 -16.63 2.08 8.12
C VAL A 61 -15.24 2.18 8.75
N ALA A 62 -14.18 1.82 8.02
CA ALA A 62 -12.81 1.94 8.50
C ALA A 62 -12.44 3.40 8.78
N SER A 63 -12.77 4.31 7.86
CA SER A 63 -12.57 5.76 8.06
C SER A 63 -13.35 6.27 9.28
N GLN A 64 -14.61 5.87 9.45
CA GLN A 64 -15.42 6.26 10.60
C GLN A 64 -14.84 5.72 11.92
N ARG A 65 -14.31 4.48 11.95
CA ARG A 65 -13.63 3.94 13.14
C ARG A 65 -12.45 4.78 13.56
N GLU A 66 -11.59 5.13 12.60
CA GLU A 66 -10.43 5.96 12.86
C GLU A 66 -10.84 7.36 13.33
N SER A 67 -11.76 8.01 12.62
CA SER A 67 -12.18 9.37 12.98
C SER A 67 -12.91 9.44 14.32
N VAL A 68 -13.73 8.45 14.66
CA VAL A 68 -14.38 8.39 15.97
C VAL A 68 -13.37 8.05 17.07
N ALA A 69 -12.35 7.22 16.79
CA ALA A 69 -11.24 6.98 17.72
C ALA A 69 -10.47 8.27 18.02
N ASP A 70 -10.08 9.01 16.99
CA ASP A 70 -9.33 10.26 17.10
C ASP A 70 -10.15 11.32 17.87
N LEU A 71 -11.45 11.39 17.62
CA LEU A 71 -12.36 12.26 18.37
C LEU A 71 -12.46 11.83 19.84
N GLY A 72 -12.58 10.53 20.11
CA GLY A 72 -12.62 9.99 21.47
C GLY A 72 -11.33 10.28 22.25
N GLN A 73 -10.17 10.02 21.65
CA GLN A 73 -8.86 10.31 22.22
C GLN A 73 -8.61 11.81 22.38
N GLY A 74 -8.96 12.61 21.36
CA GLY A 74 -8.84 14.06 21.41
C GLY A 74 -9.71 14.69 22.48
N LEU A 75 -10.93 14.17 22.67
CA LEU A 75 -11.81 14.56 23.76
C LEU A 75 -11.21 14.16 25.10
N ALA A 76 -10.77 12.91 25.27
CA ALA A 76 -10.16 12.41 26.51
C ALA A 76 -8.93 13.25 26.92
N ALA A 77 -8.00 13.50 26.01
CA ALA A 77 -6.82 14.33 26.25
C ALA A 77 -7.21 15.79 26.56
N ASN A 78 -8.29 16.30 25.96
CA ASN A 78 -8.82 17.59 26.35
C ASN A 78 -9.41 17.56 27.76
N LEU A 79 -10.15 16.51 28.14
CA LEU A 79 -10.69 16.39 29.49
C LEU A 79 -9.58 16.36 30.54
N GLU A 80 -8.58 15.50 30.34
CA GLU A 80 -7.42 15.37 31.24
C GLU A 80 -6.69 16.70 31.44
N ARG A 81 -6.38 17.42 30.34
CA ARG A 81 -5.75 18.75 30.44
C ARG A 81 -6.57 19.76 31.23
N GLN A 82 -7.91 19.69 31.16
CA GLN A 82 -8.78 20.61 31.87
C GLN A 82 -8.86 20.29 33.36
N VAL A 83 -8.77 19.01 33.70
CA VAL A 83 -8.65 18.53 35.07
C VAL A 83 -7.32 18.95 35.66
N ASP A 84 -6.22 18.80 34.92
CA ASP A 84 -4.90 19.21 35.39
C ASP A 84 -4.82 20.73 35.57
N ALA A 85 -5.43 21.49 34.67
CA ALA A 85 -5.56 22.94 34.84
C ALA A 85 -6.36 23.33 36.09
N LEU A 86 -7.46 22.61 36.37
CA LEU A 86 -8.25 22.80 37.58
C LEU A 86 -7.47 22.38 38.83
N ALA A 87 -6.73 21.28 38.78
CA ALA A 87 -5.89 20.80 39.85
C ALA A 87 -4.72 21.75 40.16
N GLY A 88 -4.09 22.32 39.14
CA GLY A 88 -3.07 23.36 39.30
C GLY A 88 -3.65 24.67 39.84
N ALA A 89 -4.92 24.98 39.55
CA ALA A 89 -5.61 26.07 40.24
C ALA A 89 -5.86 25.74 41.71
N ALA A 90 -6.24 24.49 42.00
CA ALA A 90 -6.52 24.05 43.37
C ALA A 90 -5.28 23.96 44.26
N ALA A 91 -4.13 23.57 43.70
CA ALA A 91 -2.88 23.48 44.44
C ALA A 91 -2.29 24.85 44.87
N ARG A 92 -2.82 25.96 44.35
CA ARG A 92 -2.30 27.32 44.64
C ARG A 92 -2.88 27.97 45.89
N GLY A 93 -3.85 27.34 46.57
CA GLY A 93 -4.36 27.85 47.84
C GLY A 93 -5.51 27.03 48.43
N ASP A 94 -5.70 27.11 49.73
CA ASP A 94 -6.72 26.36 50.48
C ASP A 94 -8.01 27.17 50.75
N ASP A 95 -8.01 28.46 50.40
CA ASP A 95 -9.16 29.34 50.55
C ASP A 95 -10.24 29.05 49.50
N ALA A 96 -11.48 28.85 49.96
CA ALA A 96 -12.61 28.46 49.12
C ALA A 96 -12.89 29.51 48.02
N ALA A 97 -12.76 30.81 48.33
CA ALA A 97 -12.99 31.87 47.35
C ALA A 97 -11.87 31.91 46.30
N ALA A 98 -10.60 31.77 46.71
CA ALA A 98 -9.46 31.69 45.80
C ALA A 98 -9.55 30.47 44.86
N LEU A 99 -9.99 29.31 45.36
CA LEU A 99 -10.20 28.09 44.59
C LEU A 99 -11.25 28.27 43.49
N VAL A 100 -12.41 28.82 43.85
CA VAL A 100 -13.48 29.12 42.90
C VAL A 100 -13.02 30.16 41.87
N ALA A 101 -12.30 31.20 42.28
CA ALA A 101 -11.74 32.19 41.37
C ALA A 101 -10.70 31.58 40.41
N GLY A 102 -9.84 30.69 40.91
CA GLY A 102 -8.87 29.95 40.12
C GLY A 102 -9.52 29.05 39.07
N ALA A 103 -10.61 28.35 39.43
CA ALA A 103 -11.40 27.57 38.48
C ALA A 103 -12.03 28.46 37.38
N ARG A 104 -12.55 29.63 37.73
CA ARG A 104 -13.10 30.60 36.75
C ARG A 104 -12.01 31.12 35.81
N GLN A 105 -10.81 31.42 36.33
CA GLN A 105 -9.64 31.80 35.52
C GLN A 105 -9.18 30.67 34.60
N ALA A 106 -9.32 29.41 35.02
CA ALA A 106 -9.08 28.24 34.18
C ALA A 106 -10.18 27.99 33.13
N GLY A 107 -11.20 28.87 33.04
CA GLY A 107 -12.21 28.85 31.98
C GLY A 107 -13.43 27.96 32.28
N TRP A 108 -13.63 27.54 33.53
CA TRP A 108 -14.85 26.85 33.95
C TRP A 108 -16.01 27.83 34.08
N THR A 109 -17.23 27.47 33.65
CA THR A 109 -18.40 28.38 33.64
C THR A 109 -19.06 28.50 35.02
N GLY A 110 -18.92 27.49 35.86
CA GLY A 110 -19.32 27.51 37.26
C GLY A 110 -18.37 26.70 38.12
N ALA A 111 -18.20 27.09 39.38
CA ALA A 111 -17.42 26.35 40.36
C ALA A 111 -17.97 26.54 41.77
N ALA A 112 -17.88 25.50 42.60
CA ALA A 112 -18.28 25.53 44.00
C ALA A 112 -17.34 24.66 44.85
N VAL A 113 -17.00 25.15 46.04
CA VAL A 113 -16.33 24.38 47.10
C VAL A 113 -17.37 24.03 48.15
N TRP A 114 -17.50 22.74 48.49
CA TRP A 114 -18.55 22.26 49.37
C TRP A 114 -18.14 21.01 50.13
N HIS A 115 -18.83 20.75 51.23
CA HIS A 115 -18.61 19.62 52.12
C HIS A 115 -19.46 18.41 51.70
N PRO A 116 -18.87 17.23 51.48
CA PRO A 116 -19.59 16.06 50.97
C PRO A 116 -20.68 15.58 51.94
N ALA A 117 -20.36 15.52 53.24
CA ALA A 117 -21.24 14.97 54.27
C ALA A 117 -22.48 15.85 54.51
N THR A 118 -22.30 17.17 54.53
CA THR A 118 -23.37 18.13 54.88
C THR A 118 -24.02 18.78 53.66
N ARG A 119 -23.39 18.67 52.48
CA ARG A 119 -23.70 19.45 51.27
C ARG A 119 -23.66 20.98 51.48
N ALA A 120 -23.03 21.44 52.56
CA ALA A 120 -22.82 22.86 52.80
C ALA A 120 -21.81 23.41 51.79
N THR A 121 -22.12 24.57 51.20
CA THR A 121 -21.27 25.22 50.20
C THR A 121 -20.51 26.37 50.85
N ASP A 122 -19.18 26.33 50.82
CA ASP A 122 -18.31 27.36 51.38
C ASP A 122 -18.22 28.58 50.46
N ALA A 123 -18.09 28.32 49.15
CA ALA A 123 -18.01 29.33 48.13
C ALA A 123 -18.56 28.79 46.80
N ALA A 124 -19.22 29.65 46.02
CA ALA A 124 -19.65 29.33 44.67
C ALA A 124 -19.57 30.56 43.75
N SER A 125 -19.33 30.34 42.46
CA SER A 125 -19.33 31.39 41.44
C SER A 125 -19.72 30.84 40.08
N GLY A 126 -20.47 31.63 39.31
CA GLY A 126 -20.88 31.30 37.95
C GLY A 126 -22.13 30.42 37.87
N GLN A 127 -22.14 29.48 36.94
CA GLN A 127 -23.29 28.58 36.73
C GLN A 127 -23.52 27.62 37.91
N PRO A 128 -24.77 27.24 38.22
CA PRO A 128 -25.07 26.26 39.24
C PRO A 128 -24.37 24.93 38.98
N VAL A 129 -23.78 24.36 40.03
CA VAL A 129 -22.98 23.14 39.97
C VAL A 129 -23.73 22.00 40.66
N PRO A 130 -23.81 20.79 40.08
CA PRO A 130 -24.48 19.66 40.72
C PRO A 130 -23.68 19.14 41.94
N LEU A 131 -24.31 19.12 43.11
CA LEU A 131 -23.72 18.72 44.41
C LEU A 131 -23.93 17.23 44.74
N GLU A 132 -23.77 16.36 43.73
CA GLU A 132 -23.96 14.91 43.89
C GLU A 132 -22.64 14.14 43.94
N ILE A 133 -22.60 13.14 44.81
CA ILE A 133 -21.47 12.29 45.21
C ILE A 133 -21.60 10.93 44.50
N PRO A 134 -20.68 10.52 43.61
CA PRO A 134 -20.59 9.13 43.16
C PRO A 134 -20.08 8.22 44.29
N GLU A 135 -20.43 6.94 44.29
CA GLU A 135 -20.04 5.98 45.35
C GLU A 135 -18.52 5.73 45.47
N SER A 136 -17.71 6.11 44.47
CA SER A 136 -16.24 6.01 44.52
C SER A 136 -15.57 7.35 44.20
N TRP A 137 -14.78 7.84 45.16
CA TRP A 137 -14.13 9.16 45.14
C TRP A 137 -12.65 9.04 44.79
N SER A 138 -12.37 8.91 43.50
CA SER A 138 -11.06 9.22 42.93
C SER A 138 -11.25 10.37 41.95
N ARG A 139 -10.22 11.18 41.67
CA ARG A 139 -10.28 12.30 40.68
C ARG A 139 -11.17 11.91 39.49
N THR A 140 -12.38 12.45 39.42
CA THR A 140 -13.33 12.06 38.37
C THR A 140 -13.76 13.27 37.58
N THR A 141 -13.79 13.09 36.27
CA THR A 141 -14.45 13.99 35.35
C THR A 141 -15.49 13.20 34.63
N THR A 142 -16.74 13.61 34.77
CA THR A 142 -17.85 12.95 34.09
C THR A 142 -18.61 13.98 33.25
N PRO A 143 -18.68 13.76 31.94
CA PRO A 143 -19.75 14.29 31.10
C PRO A 143 -21.10 14.03 31.77
N ARG A 144 -21.92 15.06 31.90
CA ARG A 144 -23.23 14.95 32.53
C ARG A 144 -24.23 15.86 31.84
N ARG A 145 -25.48 15.42 31.74
CA ARG A 145 -26.56 16.27 31.28
C ARG A 145 -26.91 17.28 32.37
N THR A 146 -26.77 18.57 32.09
CA THR A 146 -27.12 19.65 33.03
C THR A 146 -28.32 20.42 32.47
N GLY A 147 -29.51 20.18 33.02
CA GLY A 147 -30.72 20.94 32.68
C GLY A 147 -31.06 21.02 31.18
N THR A 148 -31.64 22.15 30.76
CA THR A 148 -32.21 22.38 29.41
C THR A 148 -31.18 22.75 28.34
N ALA A 149 -29.91 23.00 28.69
CA ALA A 149 -28.92 23.63 27.81
C ALA A 149 -27.82 22.69 27.26
N GLY A 150 -28.05 21.37 27.26
CA GLY A 150 -27.11 20.38 26.72
C GLY A 150 -26.20 19.72 27.76
N GLY A 151 -25.27 18.89 27.30
CA GLY A 151 -24.28 18.24 28.16
C GLY A 151 -23.23 19.22 28.69
N ALA A 152 -22.85 19.08 29.95
CA ALA A 152 -21.73 19.78 30.58
C ALA A 152 -20.72 18.78 31.14
N LEU A 153 -19.46 19.17 31.10
CA LEU A 153 -18.38 18.52 31.81
C LEU A 153 -18.45 18.91 33.28
N VAL A 154 -18.46 17.92 34.17
CA VAL A 154 -18.35 18.14 35.61
C VAL A 154 -17.04 17.52 36.09
N ALA A 155 -16.12 18.36 36.57
CA ALA A 155 -14.90 17.91 37.25
C ALA A 155 -15.08 18.04 38.76
N ARG A 156 -14.64 17.02 39.50
CA ARG A 156 -14.62 17.00 40.95
C ARG A 156 -13.20 16.73 41.43
N LEU A 157 -12.70 17.59 42.31
CA LEU A 157 -11.37 17.48 42.88
C LEU A 157 -11.45 17.58 44.41
N PRO A 158 -10.89 16.61 45.16
CA PRO A 158 -10.77 16.74 46.61
C PRO A 158 -9.84 17.91 46.95
N VAL A 159 -10.24 18.69 47.94
CA VAL A 159 -9.48 19.81 48.49
C VAL A 159 -9.39 19.62 50.00
N GLY A 160 -8.25 19.14 50.49
CA GLY A 160 -8.11 18.74 51.89
C GLY A 160 -8.87 17.45 52.22
N ALA A 161 -9.24 17.27 53.50
CA ALA A 161 -9.83 16.04 54.01
C ALA A 161 -11.36 15.95 53.84
N ASP A 162 -12.05 17.10 53.82
CA ASP A 162 -13.51 17.19 53.99
C ASP A 162 -14.21 18.13 53.01
N ARG A 163 -13.51 18.67 52.00
CA ARG A 163 -14.07 19.57 50.98
C ARG A 163 -13.81 19.07 49.56
N VAL A 164 -14.69 19.46 48.64
CA VAL A 164 -14.55 19.20 47.21
C VAL A 164 -14.77 20.45 46.40
N LEU A 165 -13.86 20.70 45.46
CA LEU A 165 -14.06 21.64 44.38
C LEU A 165 -14.77 20.93 43.23
N THR A 166 -16.02 21.32 42.96
CA THR A 166 -16.72 20.92 41.75
C THR A 166 -16.75 22.08 40.77
N ALA A 167 -16.35 21.83 39.53
CA ALA A 167 -16.43 22.79 38.45
C ALA A 167 -17.26 22.25 37.28
N VAL A 168 -18.04 23.11 36.65
CA VAL A 168 -18.88 22.80 35.49
C VAL A 168 -18.48 23.65 34.29
N ARG A 169 -18.50 23.03 33.12
CA ARG A 169 -18.31 23.72 31.84
C ARG A 169 -19.15 23.06 30.75
N PRO A 170 -19.82 23.78 29.84
CA PRO A 170 -20.49 23.16 28.71
C PRO A 170 -19.51 22.30 27.91
N ILE A 171 -19.98 21.13 27.44
CA ILE A 171 -19.21 20.35 26.49
C ILE A 171 -19.29 21.08 25.16
N LEU A 172 -18.14 21.57 24.70
CA LEU A 172 -18.02 22.16 23.38
C LEU A 172 -17.55 21.04 22.44
N THR A 173 -18.48 20.34 21.80
CA THR A 173 -18.12 19.56 20.62
C THR A 173 -17.66 20.53 19.54
N ARG A 174 -16.57 20.18 18.85
CA ARG A 174 -16.17 20.89 17.63
C ARG A 174 -17.34 20.90 16.67
N ASP A 175 -17.60 22.03 16.03
CA ASP A 175 -18.54 22.09 14.91
C ASP A 175 -17.94 21.31 13.74
N LEU A 176 -18.18 20.00 13.71
CA LEU A 176 -17.80 19.17 12.57
C LEU A 176 -18.69 19.47 11.38
N ARG A 177 -18.12 19.49 10.18
CA ARG A 177 -18.90 19.53 8.95
C ARG A 177 -19.49 18.14 8.73
N LEU A 178 -20.76 18.01 9.08
CA LEU A 178 -21.52 16.79 8.88
C LEU A 178 -22.09 16.77 7.46
N ASP A 179 -21.94 15.64 6.80
CA ASP A 179 -22.49 15.44 5.47
C ASP A 179 -24.02 15.30 5.55
N ARG A 180 -24.72 16.27 4.97
CA ARG A 180 -26.19 16.28 4.91
C ARG A 180 -26.71 15.15 4.03
N ASP A 181 -26.00 14.81 2.95
CA ASP A 181 -26.45 13.80 1.99
C ASP A 181 -26.38 12.41 2.58
N THR A 182 -25.56 12.18 3.61
CA THR A 182 -25.48 10.91 4.35
C THR A 182 -26.13 10.94 5.72
N ALA A 183 -26.85 12.02 6.03
CA ALA A 183 -27.48 12.27 7.33
C ALA A 183 -26.51 11.95 8.48
N GLN A 184 -25.25 12.37 8.32
CA GLN A 184 -24.22 12.08 9.29
C GLN A 184 -24.56 12.77 10.61
N THR A 185 -24.50 12.01 11.71
CA THR A 185 -24.72 12.54 13.05
C THR A 185 -23.57 12.14 13.94
N LEU A 186 -23.07 13.09 14.74
CA LEU A 186 -22.18 12.82 15.85
C LEU A 186 -22.95 12.96 17.17
N VAL A 187 -22.78 11.99 18.06
CA VAL A 187 -23.39 11.96 19.38
C VAL A 187 -22.31 11.67 20.41
N LEU A 188 -22.22 12.48 21.46
CA LEU A 188 -21.54 12.07 22.68
C LEU A 188 -22.57 11.33 23.53
N ALA A 189 -22.38 10.02 23.72
CA ALA A 189 -23.29 9.15 24.44
C ALA A 189 -22.73 8.81 25.82
N GLY A 190 -23.60 8.84 26.84
CA GLY A 190 -23.27 8.35 28.17
C GLY A 190 -23.22 6.81 28.21
N LEU A 191 -22.86 6.27 29.38
CA LEU A 191 -22.85 4.82 29.66
C LEU A 191 -24.19 4.10 29.35
N ASP A 192 -25.30 4.81 29.51
CA ASP A 192 -26.66 4.34 29.21
C ASP A 192 -27.03 4.44 27.72
N GLY A 193 -26.11 4.90 26.88
CA GLY A 193 -26.34 5.20 25.47
C GLY A 193 -27.19 6.45 25.23
N ALA A 194 -27.52 7.22 26.29
CA ALA A 194 -28.29 8.44 26.13
C ALA A 194 -27.42 9.56 25.54
N PRO A 195 -27.94 10.33 24.58
CA PRO A 195 -27.20 11.44 23.98
C PRO A 195 -27.00 12.56 25.01
N LEU A 196 -25.75 12.84 25.36
CA LEU A 196 -25.32 13.99 26.17
C LEU A 196 -25.21 15.25 25.30
N GLN A 197 -24.67 15.08 24.09
CA GLN A 197 -24.56 16.11 23.08
C GLN A 197 -24.79 15.50 21.70
N ARG A 198 -25.37 16.29 20.79
CA ARG A 198 -25.68 15.86 19.44
C ARG A 198 -25.36 16.96 18.45
N GLN A 199 -24.74 16.56 17.35
CA GLN A 199 -24.55 17.38 16.18
C GLN A 199 -25.10 16.64 14.96
N GLY A 200 -25.92 17.32 14.15
CA GLY A 200 -26.58 16.74 12.97
C GLY A 200 -28.08 16.47 13.17
N SER A 201 -28.74 16.05 12.09
CA SER A 201 -30.17 15.76 12.06
C SER A 201 -30.41 14.28 12.39
N LEU A 202 -30.70 13.99 13.65
CA LEU A 202 -31.13 12.67 14.07
C LEU A 202 -32.57 12.78 14.57
N ASP A 203 -33.50 12.06 13.96
CA ASP A 203 -34.89 12.02 14.41
C ASP A 203 -34.94 11.40 15.81
N ALA A 204 -35.18 12.24 16.81
CA ALA A 204 -35.08 11.91 18.23
C ALA A 204 -36.08 10.83 18.67
N GLY A 205 -37.12 10.55 17.87
CA GLY A 205 -38.17 9.58 18.16
C GLY A 205 -37.92 8.14 17.67
N ALA A 206 -36.88 7.88 16.88
CA ALA A 206 -36.67 6.56 16.30
C ALA A 206 -35.95 5.61 17.29
N ALA A 207 -36.69 4.85 18.09
CA ALA A 207 -36.18 3.74 18.92
C ALA A 207 -35.11 2.82 18.24
N PRO A 208 -35.13 2.57 16.92
CA PRO A 208 -34.18 1.66 16.28
C PRO A 208 -32.70 2.06 16.30
N TRP A 209 -32.35 3.36 16.34
CA TRP A 209 -30.92 3.74 16.34
C TRP A 209 -30.27 3.56 17.71
N ARG A 210 -31.02 3.71 18.81
CA ARG A 210 -30.51 3.49 20.16
C ARG A 210 -29.99 2.06 20.34
N ALA A 211 -30.70 1.08 19.79
CA ALA A 211 -30.25 -0.32 19.80
C ALA A 211 -28.95 -0.51 19.01
N LEU A 212 -28.77 0.17 17.86
CA LEU A 212 -27.52 0.13 17.10
C LEU A 212 -26.36 0.81 17.84
N VAL A 213 -26.64 1.94 18.52
CA VAL A 213 -25.65 2.62 19.37
C VAL A 213 -25.23 1.73 20.52
N ALA A 214 -26.18 1.14 21.25
CA ALA A 214 -25.88 0.21 22.33
C ALA A 214 -25.05 -0.99 21.84
N ARG A 215 -25.36 -1.55 20.66
CA ARG A 215 -24.56 -2.61 20.04
C ARG A 215 -23.16 -2.14 19.64
N ALA A 216 -23.01 -0.94 19.12
CA ALA A 216 -21.70 -0.39 18.76
C ALA A 216 -20.83 -0.11 19.99
N ILE A 217 -21.42 0.41 21.08
CA ILE A 217 -20.75 0.61 22.36
C ILE A 217 -20.36 -0.74 22.99
N ALA A 218 -21.28 -1.72 23.02
CA ALA A 218 -20.99 -3.06 23.53
C ALA A 218 -19.94 -3.83 22.70
N ALA A 219 -19.73 -3.43 21.44
CA ALA A 219 -18.70 -3.99 20.56
C ALA A 219 -17.32 -3.32 20.73
N GLN A 220 -17.18 -2.34 21.64
CA GLN A 220 -15.88 -1.78 21.99
C GLN A 220 -15.08 -2.83 22.76
N ASP A 221 -13.80 -2.98 22.42
CA ASP A 221 -12.92 -3.96 23.06
C ASP A 221 -11.57 -3.31 23.40
N GLY A 222 -11.18 -3.33 24.68
CA GLY A 222 -9.89 -2.83 25.14
C GLY A 222 -9.56 -1.39 24.73
N GLY A 223 -10.56 -0.50 24.67
CA GLY A 223 -10.37 0.89 24.23
C GLY A 223 -10.49 1.10 22.71
N ARG A 224 -10.76 0.06 21.92
CA ARG A 224 -10.91 0.15 20.47
C ARG A 224 -12.35 0.51 20.06
N PRO A 225 -12.54 1.21 18.93
CA PRO A 225 -13.87 1.53 18.43
C PRO A 225 -14.68 0.28 18.05
N GLY A 226 -15.94 0.23 18.48
CA GLY A 226 -16.92 -0.77 18.06
C GLY A 226 -17.82 -0.25 16.93
N THR A 227 -18.40 -1.15 16.15
CA THR A 227 -19.30 -0.80 15.04
C THR A 227 -20.50 -1.72 14.96
N ALA A 228 -21.66 -1.16 14.61
CA ALA A 228 -22.88 -1.91 14.33
C ALA A 228 -23.53 -1.40 13.04
N THR A 229 -23.97 -2.33 12.19
CA THR A 229 -24.71 -2.04 10.96
C THR A 229 -26.18 -2.45 11.12
N GLY A 230 -27.11 -1.57 10.76
CA GLY A 230 -28.53 -1.87 10.76
C GLY A 230 -29.04 -2.39 9.42
N PRO A 231 -30.32 -2.80 9.33
CA PRO A 231 -30.94 -3.17 8.07
C PRO A 231 -31.08 -1.95 7.15
N ALA A 232 -31.06 -2.18 5.84
CA ALA A 232 -31.32 -1.14 4.85
C ALA A 232 -32.72 -0.54 5.03
N ARG A 233 -32.83 0.78 4.93
CA ARG A 233 -34.06 1.56 5.10
C ARG A 233 -34.20 2.56 3.98
N HIS A 234 -35.43 2.81 3.54
CA HIS A 234 -35.69 3.91 2.64
C HIS A 234 -35.59 5.24 3.39
N THR A 235 -34.71 6.10 2.88
CA THR A 235 -34.54 7.49 3.29
C THR A 235 -35.01 8.39 2.15
N PRO A 236 -35.19 9.71 2.36
CA PRO A 236 -35.44 10.66 1.26
C PRO A 236 -34.37 10.59 0.14
N PHE A 237 -33.19 10.05 0.46
CA PHE A 237 -32.05 9.89 -0.44
C PHE A 237 -31.86 8.44 -0.94
N GLY A 238 -32.93 7.64 -0.96
CA GLY A 238 -32.94 6.24 -1.43
C GLY A 238 -32.78 5.20 -0.32
N SER A 239 -32.66 3.92 -0.72
CA SER A 239 -32.38 2.83 0.21
C SER A 239 -30.98 2.95 0.79
N ARG A 240 -30.83 2.99 2.11
CA ARG A 240 -29.55 3.18 2.79
C ARG A 240 -29.41 2.31 4.04
N THR A 241 -28.19 1.86 4.29
CA THR A 241 -27.82 1.07 5.46
C THR A 241 -27.22 2.00 6.52
N PRO A 242 -27.81 2.10 7.72
CA PRO A 242 -27.23 2.87 8.81
C PRO A 242 -26.03 2.11 9.40
N VAL A 243 -24.92 2.81 9.53
CA VAL A 243 -23.69 2.34 10.18
C VAL A 243 -23.43 3.22 11.38
N VAL A 244 -23.29 2.59 12.54
CA VAL A 244 -22.93 3.24 13.79
C VAL A 244 -21.53 2.81 14.20
N THR A 245 -20.70 3.77 14.54
CA THR A 245 -19.35 3.57 15.07
C THR A 245 -19.26 4.27 16.42
N ALA A 246 -18.71 3.62 17.44
CA ALA A 246 -18.56 4.18 18.76
C ALA A 246 -17.13 3.98 19.27
N ALA A 247 -16.49 5.02 19.82
CA ALA A 247 -15.21 4.92 20.51
C ALA A 247 -15.27 5.53 21.92
N PRO A 248 -14.57 4.93 22.90
CA PRO A 248 -14.60 5.41 24.28
C PRO A 248 -13.86 6.74 24.45
N VAL A 249 -14.29 7.51 25.43
CA VAL A 249 -13.66 8.77 25.85
C VAL A 249 -12.79 8.51 27.07
N GLY A 250 -11.56 8.05 26.84
CA GLY A 250 -10.64 7.69 27.92
C GLY A 250 -11.25 6.63 28.83
N GLN A 251 -11.21 6.85 30.14
CA GLN A 251 -11.78 5.94 31.14
C GLN A 251 -13.10 6.44 31.75
N THR A 252 -13.77 7.43 31.13
CA THR A 252 -14.98 8.03 31.73
C THR A 252 -16.21 7.13 31.65
N GLY A 253 -16.18 6.13 30.77
CA GLY A 253 -17.34 5.30 30.43
C GLY A 253 -18.22 5.88 29.31
N ASP A 254 -17.97 7.12 28.88
CA ASP A 254 -18.70 7.72 27.77
C ASP A 254 -18.10 7.33 26.42
N SER A 255 -18.89 7.47 25.36
CA SER A 255 -18.48 7.17 24.00
C SER A 255 -18.83 8.27 23.03
N VAL A 256 -17.89 8.59 22.14
CA VAL A 256 -18.21 9.34 20.92
C VAL A 256 -18.79 8.35 19.92
N VAL A 257 -19.92 8.71 19.33
CA VAL A 257 -20.68 7.87 18.42
C VAL A 257 -20.93 8.62 17.12
N SER A 258 -20.56 8.02 15.99
CA SER A 258 -20.93 8.51 14.67
C SER A 258 -21.93 7.58 13.99
N LEU A 259 -22.98 8.17 13.42
CA LEU A 259 -23.99 7.51 12.61
C LEU A 259 -23.88 8.03 11.18
N VAL A 260 -23.76 7.12 10.20
CA VAL A 260 -23.73 7.44 8.76
C VAL A 260 -24.68 6.53 8.00
N HIS A 261 -25.42 7.07 7.03
CA HIS A 261 -26.27 6.28 6.13
C HIS A 261 -25.59 6.06 4.78
N LEU A 262 -25.19 4.82 4.52
CA LEU A 262 -24.47 4.44 3.30
C LEU A 262 -25.43 3.84 2.25
N PRO A 263 -25.20 4.08 0.95
CA PRO A 263 -25.94 3.36 -0.09
C PRO A 263 -25.75 1.85 0.08
N PRO A 264 -26.72 1.00 -0.32
CA PRO A 264 -26.59 -0.43 -0.18
C PRO A 264 -25.44 -0.88 -1.04
N SER A 265 -24.57 -1.73 -0.49
CA SER A 265 -23.50 -2.26 -1.28
C SER A 265 -24.03 -3.21 -2.33
N THR A 266 -23.80 -2.84 -3.58
CA THR A 266 -23.84 -3.82 -4.65
C THR A 266 -22.46 -4.45 -4.64
N PRO A 267 -22.31 -5.72 -4.20
CA PRO A 267 -21.03 -6.39 -4.30
C PRO A 267 -20.56 -6.26 -5.74
N TRP A 268 -19.33 -5.81 -5.93
CA TRP A 268 -18.74 -5.73 -7.24
C TRP A 268 -18.97 -7.06 -7.95
N SER A 269 -19.62 -6.97 -9.10
CA SER A 269 -20.24 -8.12 -9.74
C SER A 269 -19.18 -9.22 -9.92
N MET A 270 -19.44 -10.37 -9.28
CA MET A 270 -18.74 -11.63 -9.49
C MET A 270 -18.17 -11.85 -10.91
N PRO A 271 -18.86 -11.48 -12.02
CA PRO A 271 -18.34 -11.63 -13.38
C PRO A 271 -16.89 -11.18 -13.60
N ALA A 272 -16.40 -10.11 -12.98
CA ALA A 272 -15.04 -9.62 -13.30
C ALA A 272 -13.93 -10.62 -12.91
N ALA A 273 -14.03 -11.24 -11.73
CA ALA A 273 -13.06 -12.25 -11.29
C ALA A 273 -13.15 -13.52 -12.15
N TRP A 274 -14.35 -13.93 -12.54
CA TRP A 274 -14.57 -15.06 -13.44
C TRP A 274 -13.98 -14.82 -14.83
N TRP A 275 -14.10 -13.61 -15.38
CA TRP A 275 -13.48 -13.25 -16.66
C TRP A 275 -11.95 -13.29 -16.59
N VAL A 276 -11.34 -12.90 -15.46
CA VAL A 276 -9.88 -13.02 -15.28
C VAL A 276 -9.45 -14.48 -15.17
N ALA A 277 -10.18 -15.31 -14.42
CA ALA A 277 -9.90 -16.75 -14.35
C ALA A 277 -10.04 -17.42 -15.72
N ALA A 278 -11.14 -17.15 -16.43
CA ALA A 278 -11.38 -17.66 -17.78
C ALA A 278 -10.32 -17.18 -18.77
N GLY A 279 -9.94 -15.90 -18.72
CA GLY A 279 -8.87 -15.33 -19.54
C GLY A 279 -7.51 -15.96 -19.25
N GLY A 280 -7.18 -16.21 -17.98
CA GLY A 280 -5.96 -16.92 -17.57
C GLY A 280 -5.92 -18.37 -18.07
N LEU A 281 -7.05 -19.09 -18.00
CA LEU A 281 -7.17 -20.45 -18.52
C LEU A 281 -7.08 -20.50 -20.05
N ALA A 282 -7.73 -19.56 -20.75
CA ALA A 282 -7.62 -19.42 -22.20
C ALA A 282 -6.18 -19.11 -22.63
N LEU A 283 -5.50 -18.23 -21.91
CA LEU A 283 -4.08 -17.91 -22.12
C LEU A 283 -3.20 -19.14 -21.91
N ALA A 284 -3.42 -19.91 -20.84
CA ALA A 284 -2.70 -21.16 -20.58
C ALA A 284 -2.92 -22.21 -21.69
N ALA A 285 -4.16 -22.36 -22.17
CA ALA A 285 -4.50 -23.25 -23.28
C ALA A 285 -3.80 -22.82 -24.57
N ALA A 286 -3.73 -21.51 -24.86
CA ALA A 286 -3.02 -20.97 -26.01
C ALA A 286 -1.49 -21.20 -25.91
N VAL A 287 -0.89 -20.99 -24.74
CA VAL A 287 0.53 -21.31 -24.47
C VAL A 287 0.82 -22.80 -24.71
N TRP A 288 -0.06 -23.68 -24.22
CA TRP A 288 0.05 -25.12 -24.45
C TRP A 288 -0.07 -25.50 -25.93
N ALA A 289 -1.06 -24.93 -26.63
CA ALA A 289 -1.29 -25.20 -28.05
C ALA A 289 -0.11 -24.71 -28.92
N LEU A 290 0.47 -23.55 -28.62
CA LEU A 290 1.66 -23.02 -29.29
C LEU A 290 2.89 -23.88 -29.02
N GLY A 291 3.12 -24.32 -27.78
CA GLY A 291 4.23 -25.20 -27.43
C GLY A 291 4.12 -26.57 -28.10
N THR A 292 2.96 -27.22 -28.00
CA THR A 292 2.74 -28.56 -28.57
C THR A 292 2.71 -28.55 -30.10
N GLY A 293 1.99 -27.59 -30.69
CA GLY A 293 1.86 -27.44 -32.14
C GLY A 293 3.12 -26.91 -32.82
N GLY A 294 3.82 -25.97 -32.18
CA GLY A 294 4.96 -25.26 -32.76
C GLY A 294 6.34 -25.85 -32.43
N LEU A 295 6.49 -26.58 -31.32
CA LEU A 295 7.76 -27.18 -30.91
C LEU A 295 7.70 -28.71 -30.86
N VAL A 296 6.77 -29.28 -30.09
CA VAL A 296 6.75 -30.72 -29.81
C VAL A 296 6.48 -31.54 -31.08
N ARG A 297 5.38 -31.25 -31.80
CA ARG A 297 5.02 -31.99 -33.02
C ARG A 297 6.11 -31.90 -34.10
N PRO A 298 6.63 -30.71 -34.45
CA PRO A 298 7.72 -30.60 -35.43
C PRO A 298 8.98 -31.36 -35.02
N LEU A 299 9.36 -31.33 -33.73
CA LEU A 299 10.54 -32.02 -33.25
C LEU A 299 10.37 -33.54 -33.24
N ARG A 300 9.16 -34.04 -32.95
CA ARG A 300 8.85 -35.48 -33.10
C ARG A 300 8.86 -35.93 -34.55
N HIS A 301 8.34 -35.12 -35.47
CA HIS A 301 8.42 -35.40 -36.91
C HIS A 301 9.87 -35.39 -37.40
N LEU A 302 10.68 -34.42 -36.94
CA LEU A 302 12.10 -34.36 -37.23
C LEU A 302 12.83 -35.60 -36.70
N LEU A 303 12.55 -36.00 -35.46
CA LEU A 303 13.15 -37.17 -34.85
C LEU A 303 12.79 -38.44 -35.64
N ALA A 304 11.53 -38.60 -36.02
CA ALA A 304 11.10 -39.72 -36.87
C ALA A 304 11.83 -39.75 -38.22
N ALA A 305 11.99 -38.60 -38.88
CA ALA A 305 12.69 -38.48 -40.16
C ALA A 305 14.21 -38.73 -40.06
N LEU A 306 14.86 -38.25 -39.00
CA LEU A 306 16.28 -38.54 -38.77
C LEU A 306 16.50 -39.99 -38.35
N ARG A 307 15.57 -40.55 -37.59
CA ARG A 307 15.61 -41.95 -37.19
C ARG A 307 15.49 -42.90 -38.38
N SER A 308 14.60 -42.63 -39.33
CA SER A 308 14.52 -43.46 -40.55
C SER A 308 15.83 -43.41 -41.33
N ARG A 309 16.42 -42.21 -41.48
CA ARG A 309 17.70 -42.02 -42.18
C ARG A 309 18.91 -42.61 -41.46
N ALA A 310 18.92 -42.64 -40.13
CA ALA A 310 20.00 -43.29 -39.37
C ALA A 310 19.98 -44.82 -39.50
N CYS A 311 18.85 -45.40 -39.94
CA CYS A 311 18.68 -46.84 -40.14
C CYS A 311 18.84 -47.26 -41.62
N ASP A 312 18.43 -46.40 -42.56
CA ASP A 312 18.49 -46.67 -44.00
C ASP A 312 19.92 -46.42 -44.53
N ALA A 313 20.58 -47.46 -45.05
CA ALA A 313 21.90 -47.32 -45.66
C ALA A 313 21.79 -46.76 -47.09
N PRO A 314 22.54 -45.70 -47.46
CA PRO A 314 22.69 -45.36 -48.87
C PRO A 314 23.57 -46.40 -49.58
N ALA A 315 23.21 -46.75 -50.82
CA ALA A 315 24.02 -47.61 -51.68
C ALA A 315 25.41 -46.98 -51.91
N PRO A 316 26.49 -47.77 -52.01
CA PRO A 316 27.84 -47.24 -52.17
C PRO A 316 28.03 -46.68 -53.59
N ALA A 317 27.67 -45.42 -53.82
CA ALA A 317 27.99 -44.72 -55.07
C ALA A 317 28.17 -43.20 -54.87
N ARG A 318 29.43 -42.82 -54.57
CA ARG A 318 30.11 -41.52 -54.79
C ARG A 318 29.57 -40.25 -54.09
N ALA A 319 30.55 -39.41 -53.73
CA ALA A 319 30.50 -38.13 -53.02
C ALA A 319 29.56 -37.01 -53.53
N ALA A 320 28.69 -37.28 -54.51
CA ALA A 320 27.62 -36.35 -54.93
C ALA A 320 26.36 -36.48 -54.04
N GLY A 321 26.11 -37.64 -53.44
CA GLY A 321 24.99 -37.88 -52.52
C GLY A 321 25.14 -37.14 -51.18
N THR A 322 26.37 -36.92 -50.72
CA THR A 322 26.65 -36.30 -49.42
C THR A 322 26.15 -34.86 -49.34
N LEU A 323 26.21 -34.06 -50.41
CA LEU A 323 25.75 -32.66 -50.40
C LEU A 323 24.21 -32.52 -50.47
N ALA A 324 23.55 -33.45 -51.16
CA ALA A 324 22.08 -33.51 -51.23
C ALA A 324 21.50 -33.99 -49.89
N GLU A 325 22.05 -35.08 -49.34
CA GLU A 325 21.70 -35.62 -48.03
C GLU A 325 22.00 -34.61 -46.91
N ALA A 326 23.15 -33.93 -46.98
CA ALA A 326 23.53 -32.81 -46.12
C ALA A 326 22.52 -31.66 -46.13
N ARG A 327 22.09 -31.23 -47.33
CA ARG A 327 21.07 -30.19 -47.49
C ARG A 327 19.71 -30.65 -46.95
N GLU A 328 19.37 -31.92 -47.10
CA GLU A 328 18.12 -32.50 -46.63
C GLU A 328 18.10 -32.73 -45.11
N ILE A 329 19.24 -33.05 -44.50
CA ILE A 329 19.44 -33.10 -43.04
C ILE A 329 19.43 -31.67 -42.47
N LEU A 330 20.05 -30.72 -43.16
CA LEU A 330 20.01 -29.31 -42.81
C LEU A 330 18.60 -28.72 -42.95
N ALA A 331 17.81 -29.19 -43.91
CA ALA A 331 16.40 -28.85 -44.09
C ALA A 331 15.55 -29.47 -42.98
N ALA A 332 15.86 -30.70 -42.55
CA ALA A 332 15.19 -31.36 -41.44
C ALA A 332 15.45 -30.62 -40.11
N VAL A 333 16.70 -30.28 -39.80
CA VAL A 333 17.09 -29.53 -38.58
C VAL A 333 16.84 -28.01 -38.73
N GLY A 334 16.48 -27.56 -39.94
CA GLY A 334 16.08 -26.20 -40.26
C GLY A 334 14.68 -25.84 -39.74
N PRO A 335 14.15 -24.64 -40.03
CA PRO A 335 12.76 -24.34 -39.70
C PRO A 335 11.88 -25.37 -40.44
N VAL A 336 11.08 -26.13 -39.69
CA VAL A 336 10.35 -27.30 -40.17
C VAL A 336 9.41 -26.90 -41.31
N HIS A 337 9.76 -27.28 -42.54
CA HIS A 337 8.95 -27.00 -43.73
C HIS A 337 7.71 -27.90 -43.71
N ARG A 338 6.53 -27.30 -43.51
CA ARG A 338 5.29 -27.87 -44.03
C ARG A 338 5.20 -27.51 -45.51
N ARG A 339 5.11 -28.50 -46.40
CA ARG A 339 4.79 -28.28 -47.82
C ARG A 339 3.55 -27.36 -47.89
N GLY A 340 3.74 -26.12 -48.33
CA GLY A 340 2.67 -25.16 -48.63
C GLY A 340 2.44 -23.98 -47.66
N ARG A 341 2.99 -23.95 -46.43
CA ARG A 341 2.87 -22.76 -45.53
C ARG A 341 4.16 -22.57 -44.73
N GLY A 342 4.71 -21.35 -44.76
CA GLY A 342 6.05 -20.99 -44.27
C GLY A 342 6.43 -21.55 -42.91
N ALA A 343 7.67 -22.00 -42.78
CA ALA A 343 8.19 -22.62 -41.57
C ALA A 343 8.45 -21.58 -40.46
N VAL A 344 7.89 -21.80 -39.26
CA VAL A 344 8.09 -20.91 -38.11
C VAL A 344 9.30 -21.40 -37.30
N PRO A 345 10.34 -20.58 -37.06
CA PRO A 345 11.48 -20.99 -36.26
C PRO A 345 11.08 -21.15 -34.78
N ALA A 346 11.69 -22.10 -34.08
CA ALA A 346 11.43 -22.34 -32.65
C ALA A 346 11.54 -21.06 -31.79
N ALA A 347 12.50 -20.18 -32.12
CA ALA A 347 12.64 -18.88 -31.46
C ALA A 347 11.41 -17.98 -31.64
N ALA A 348 10.76 -18.00 -32.82
CA ALA A 348 9.54 -17.22 -33.04
C ALA A 348 8.35 -17.77 -32.23
N VAL A 349 8.25 -19.10 -32.05
CA VAL A 349 7.22 -19.69 -31.17
C VAL A 349 7.43 -19.29 -29.71
N VAL A 350 8.67 -19.34 -29.23
CA VAL A 350 9.03 -18.91 -27.86
C VAL A 350 8.73 -17.42 -27.65
N VAL A 351 9.14 -16.57 -28.60
CA VAL A 351 8.87 -15.12 -28.54
C VAL A 351 7.37 -14.84 -28.61
N ALA A 352 6.62 -15.50 -29.51
CA ALA A 352 5.17 -15.35 -29.59
C ALA A 352 4.46 -15.76 -28.29
N THR A 353 4.93 -16.83 -27.65
CA THR A 353 4.40 -17.28 -26.35
C THR A 353 4.64 -16.24 -25.27
N ALA A 354 5.86 -15.70 -25.18
CA ALA A 354 6.20 -14.66 -24.21
C ALA A 354 5.41 -13.36 -24.45
N LEU A 355 5.27 -12.95 -25.72
CA LEU A 355 4.47 -11.78 -26.12
C LEU A 355 2.99 -11.97 -25.80
N LEU A 356 2.44 -13.17 -25.95
CA LEU A 356 1.06 -13.46 -25.61
C LEU A 356 0.80 -13.28 -24.09
N VAL A 357 1.71 -13.80 -23.24
CA VAL A 357 1.60 -13.63 -21.78
C VAL A 357 1.80 -12.16 -21.39
N ALA A 358 2.77 -11.46 -21.99
CA ALA A 358 2.97 -10.03 -21.78
C ALA A 358 1.75 -9.20 -22.24
N GLY A 359 1.10 -9.58 -23.34
CA GLY A 359 -0.15 -8.99 -23.80
C GLY A 359 -1.27 -9.15 -22.77
N GLY A 360 -1.34 -10.29 -22.08
CA GLY A 360 -2.24 -10.48 -20.93
C GLY A 360 -1.99 -9.49 -19.80
N ALA A 361 -0.72 -9.22 -19.46
CA ALA A 361 -0.36 -8.22 -18.43
C ALA A 361 -0.80 -6.80 -18.83
N VAL A 362 -0.62 -6.43 -20.11
CA VAL A 362 -1.07 -5.15 -20.66
C VAL A 362 -2.59 -5.04 -20.63
N ALA A 363 -3.30 -6.09 -21.05
CA ALA A 363 -4.76 -6.13 -21.04
C ALA A 363 -5.34 -5.95 -19.63
N VAL A 364 -4.78 -6.63 -18.62
CA VAL A 364 -5.16 -6.45 -17.21
C VAL A 364 -4.92 -5.01 -16.75
N THR A 365 -3.78 -4.42 -17.10
CA THR A 365 -3.46 -3.04 -16.70
C THR A 365 -4.44 -2.05 -17.33
N GLN A 366 -4.74 -2.20 -18.62
CA GLN A 366 -5.66 -1.33 -19.37
C GLN A 366 -7.11 -1.45 -18.85
N ALA A 367 -7.59 -2.66 -18.57
CA ALA A 367 -8.93 -2.91 -18.07
C ALA A 367 -9.22 -2.21 -16.73
N TYR A 368 -8.17 -1.94 -15.94
CA TYR A 368 -8.26 -1.30 -14.62
C TYR A 368 -7.70 0.14 -14.58
N ALA A 369 -7.17 0.67 -15.69
CA ALA A 369 -6.54 2.00 -15.72
C ALA A 369 -7.56 3.17 -15.79
N HIS A 370 -8.71 2.99 -16.43
CA HIS A 370 -9.59 4.09 -16.86
C HIS A 370 -10.89 4.27 -16.04
N ARG A 371 -10.95 3.77 -14.81
CA ARG A 371 -12.14 4.00 -13.97
C ARG A 371 -11.94 5.24 -13.09
N PRO A 372 -12.75 6.30 -13.22
CA PRO A 372 -12.69 7.41 -12.28
C PRO A 372 -13.06 6.89 -10.89
N ASP A 373 -12.20 7.16 -9.90
CA ASP A 373 -12.52 6.86 -8.50
C ASP A 373 -13.60 7.84 -8.05
N ALA A 374 -14.85 7.40 -8.04
CA ALA A 374 -15.92 8.16 -7.40
C ALA A 374 -15.69 8.09 -5.89
N VAL A 375 -15.05 9.12 -5.33
CA VAL A 375 -14.82 9.20 -3.88
C VAL A 375 -16.17 9.41 -3.18
N PRO A 376 -16.59 8.52 -2.27
CA PRO A 376 -17.81 8.71 -1.49
C PRO A 376 -17.81 10.03 -0.71
N ALA A 377 -18.93 10.75 -0.72
CA ALA A 377 -19.09 12.03 -0.01
C ALA A 377 -18.75 11.97 1.50
N PRO A 378 -19.04 10.86 2.24
CA PRO A 378 -18.59 10.71 3.62
C PRO A 378 -17.08 10.77 3.80
N LEU A 379 -16.31 10.19 2.87
CA LEU A 379 -14.85 10.21 2.92
C LEU A 379 -14.32 11.62 2.65
N LEU A 380 -14.91 12.35 1.69
CA LEU A 380 -14.54 13.75 1.45
C LEU A 380 -14.84 14.63 2.67
N SER A 381 -15.98 14.41 3.33
CA SER A 381 -16.35 15.14 4.55
C SER A 381 -15.43 14.81 5.72
N ASP A 382 -14.97 13.56 5.82
CA ASP A 382 -13.99 13.15 6.82
C ASP A 382 -12.62 13.83 6.60
N VAL A 383 -12.12 13.84 5.37
CA VAL A 383 -10.88 14.56 5.00
C VAL A 383 -11.00 16.04 5.35
N ARG A 384 -12.12 16.68 4.99
CA ARG A 384 -12.43 18.07 5.36
C ARG A 384 -12.38 18.32 6.86
N ASN A 385 -13.02 17.45 7.65
CA ASN A 385 -13.03 17.56 9.11
C ASN A 385 -11.64 17.39 9.73
N ARG A 386 -10.81 16.49 9.19
CA ARG A 386 -9.43 16.30 9.66
C ARG A 386 -8.56 17.52 9.36
N VAL A 387 -8.69 18.10 8.18
CA VAL A 387 -8.00 19.34 7.77
C VAL A 387 -8.42 20.52 8.64
N ASP A 388 -9.73 20.69 8.88
CA ASP A 388 -10.25 21.72 9.78
C ASP A 388 -9.77 21.51 11.22
N GLY A 389 -9.74 20.26 11.69
CA GLY A 389 -9.21 19.88 13.01
C GLY A 389 -7.72 20.19 13.17
N ALA A 390 -6.92 19.95 12.13
CA ALA A 390 -5.51 20.31 12.09
C ALA A 390 -5.31 21.84 12.10
N LEU A 391 -6.06 22.59 11.29
CA LEU A 391 -6.02 24.05 11.28
C LEU A 391 -6.43 24.63 12.65
N LEU A 392 -7.50 24.11 13.26
CA LEU A 392 -7.97 24.53 14.57
C LEU A 392 -6.89 24.30 15.63
N SER A 393 -6.25 23.14 15.60
CA SER A 393 -5.18 22.79 16.54
C SER A 393 -3.96 23.71 16.36
N LEU A 394 -3.57 24.00 15.10
CA LEU A 394 -2.52 24.98 14.81
C LEU A 394 -2.88 26.39 15.33
N ARG A 395 -4.12 26.83 15.08
CA ARG A 395 -4.64 28.11 15.57
C ARG A 395 -4.56 28.20 17.10
N GLU A 396 -4.99 27.15 17.80
CA GLU A 396 -4.96 27.09 19.25
C GLU A 396 -3.53 27.16 19.79
N THR A 397 -2.57 26.47 19.17
CA THR A 397 -1.14 26.56 19.53
C THR A 397 -0.63 28.00 19.40
N LEU A 398 -0.91 28.66 18.27
CA LEU A 398 -0.45 30.04 18.01
C LEU A 398 -1.08 31.04 18.99
N VAL A 399 -2.40 30.98 19.19
CA VAL A 399 -3.12 31.85 20.13
C VAL A 399 -2.63 31.64 21.56
N ARG A 400 -2.43 30.38 21.97
CA ARG A 400 -1.94 30.07 23.32
C ARG A 400 -0.53 30.60 23.55
N GLY A 401 0.37 30.46 22.57
CA GLY A 401 1.69 31.05 22.61
C GLY A 401 1.65 32.57 22.72
N ARG A 402 0.82 33.23 21.89
CA ARG A 402 0.58 34.68 21.95
C ARG A 402 0.14 35.14 23.33
N ASP A 403 -0.91 34.50 23.87
CA ASP A 403 -1.50 34.92 25.13
C ASP A 403 -0.55 34.67 26.32
N ARG A 404 0.32 33.66 26.25
CA ARG A 404 1.38 33.47 27.25
C ARG A 404 2.45 34.56 27.18
N VAL A 405 2.91 34.91 25.99
CA VAL A 405 3.87 36.02 25.82
C VAL A 405 3.28 37.34 26.32
N ALA A 406 2.02 37.63 25.99
CA ALA A 406 1.33 38.83 26.48
C ALA A 406 1.20 38.84 28.01
N ARG A 407 0.85 37.70 28.63
CA ARG A 407 0.81 37.58 30.10
C ARG A 407 2.18 37.76 30.75
N ALA A 408 3.22 37.16 30.18
CA ALA A 408 4.58 37.32 30.68
C ALA A 408 5.06 38.77 30.57
N ALA A 409 4.71 39.48 29.49
CA ALA A 409 5.01 40.90 29.34
C ALA A 409 4.25 41.76 30.38
N ALA A 410 2.98 41.43 30.66
CA ALA A 410 2.19 42.15 31.66
C ALA A 410 2.68 41.92 33.10
N ALA A 411 3.19 40.72 33.38
CA ALA A 411 3.76 40.33 34.67
C ALA A 411 5.27 40.62 34.80
N TRP A 412 5.87 41.27 33.80
CA TRP A 412 7.31 41.49 33.76
C TRP A 412 7.78 42.38 34.92
N PRO A 413 8.85 41.99 35.65
CA PRO A 413 9.38 42.78 36.76
C PRO A 413 10.02 44.09 36.30
N ALA A 414 10.17 45.04 37.22
CA ALA A 414 10.86 46.31 36.94
C ALA A 414 12.36 46.11 36.68
N ASP A 415 12.99 45.13 37.35
CA ASP A 415 14.36 44.70 37.10
C ASP A 415 14.39 43.48 36.16
N ASP A 416 15.00 43.64 34.99
CA ASP A 416 15.04 42.59 33.96
C ASP A 416 15.77 41.33 34.39
N ARG A 417 16.74 41.44 35.32
CA ARG A 417 17.47 40.27 35.80
C ARG A 417 16.53 39.29 36.49
N GLN A 418 15.46 39.80 37.11
CA GLN A 418 14.41 38.98 37.72
C GLN A 418 13.45 38.37 36.69
N GLY A 419 13.51 38.80 35.43
CA GLY A 419 12.68 38.28 34.33
C GLY A 419 13.21 36.99 33.68
N ALA A 420 14.46 36.59 33.95
CA ALA A 420 15.04 35.38 33.36
C ALA A 420 14.25 34.08 33.66
N PRO A 421 13.73 33.85 34.89
CA PRO A 421 12.86 32.70 35.16
C PRO A 421 11.57 32.70 34.34
N LEU A 422 10.98 33.88 34.07
CA LEU A 422 9.77 33.99 33.25
C LEU A 422 10.05 33.61 31.79
N LEU A 423 11.21 34.00 31.25
CA LEU A 423 11.62 33.56 29.90
C LEU A 423 11.83 32.05 29.86
N GLN A 424 12.48 31.49 30.88
CA GLN A 424 12.70 30.06 30.96
C GLN A 424 11.37 29.30 31.04
N GLU A 425 10.42 29.78 31.84
CA GLU A 425 9.07 29.22 31.95
C GLU A 425 8.32 29.27 30.61
N LEU A 426 8.43 30.37 29.85
CA LEU A 426 7.79 30.48 28.54
C LEU A 426 8.21 29.36 27.57
N VAL A 427 9.50 29.00 27.59
CA VAL A 427 10.07 27.95 26.74
C VAL A 427 9.74 26.56 27.28
N THR A 428 9.82 26.33 28.59
CA THR A 428 9.66 24.98 29.17
C THR A 428 8.21 24.55 29.39
N ALA A 429 7.26 25.49 29.47
CA ALA A 429 5.87 25.19 29.84
C ALA A 429 5.03 24.48 28.74
N GLY A 430 5.65 23.86 27.74
CA GLY A 430 4.95 23.04 26.73
C GLY A 430 4.08 23.85 25.76
N THR A 431 4.50 25.06 25.39
CA THR A 431 3.84 25.92 24.38
C THR A 431 4.21 25.59 22.94
N GLY A 432 5.27 24.82 22.72
CA GLY A 432 5.95 24.78 21.43
C GLY A 432 6.75 26.05 21.13
N LEU A 433 7.11 26.83 22.15
CA LEU A 433 8.08 27.92 22.01
C LEU A 433 9.50 27.35 22.15
N ARG A 434 10.37 27.73 21.23
CA ARG A 434 11.77 27.29 21.16
C ARG A 434 12.70 28.24 21.90
N SER A 435 12.44 29.53 21.77
CA SER A 435 13.26 30.59 22.36
C SER A 435 12.38 31.75 22.82
N ALA A 436 12.80 32.45 23.86
CA ALA A 436 12.16 33.67 24.35
C ALA A 436 13.24 34.68 24.72
N TYR A 437 13.06 35.95 24.32
CA TYR A 437 14.08 36.98 24.49
C TYR A 437 13.50 38.38 24.61
N LEU A 438 14.26 39.23 25.30
CA LEU A 438 14.01 40.65 25.46
C LEU A 438 14.78 41.42 24.39
N THR A 439 14.07 42.30 23.69
CA THR A 439 14.64 43.12 22.60
C THR A 439 14.46 44.60 22.92
N GLU A 440 15.55 45.35 22.78
CA GLU A 440 15.57 46.81 22.83
C GLU A 440 14.92 47.41 21.56
N PRO A 441 14.54 48.70 21.56
CA PRO A 441 13.95 49.35 20.39
C PRO A 441 14.84 49.29 19.13
N ASP A 442 16.15 49.28 19.31
CA ASP A 442 17.16 49.16 18.25
C ASP A 442 17.29 47.74 17.68
N GLY A 443 16.58 46.75 18.25
CA GLY A 443 16.63 45.35 17.85
C GLY A 443 17.68 44.52 18.58
N ARG A 444 18.45 45.11 19.51
CA ARG A 444 19.47 44.41 20.29
C ARG A 444 18.82 43.52 21.34
N ARG A 445 19.26 42.26 21.40
CA ARG A 445 18.79 41.29 22.40
C ARG A 445 19.57 41.47 23.70
N THR A 446 18.88 41.62 24.83
CA THR A 446 19.51 41.84 26.14
C THR A 446 19.40 40.64 27.08
N LEU A 447 18.32 39.87 26.97
CA LEU A 447 18.08 38.66 27.75
C LEU A 447 17.48 37.60 26.83
N ALA A 448 17.85 36.33 27.01
CA ALA A 448 17.30 35.22 26.23
C ALA A 448 17.24 33.94 27.07
N ALA A 449 16.31 33.05 26.70
CA ALA A 449 16.18 31.69 27.21
C ALA A 449 15.77 30.74 26.07
N GLY A 450 16.10 29.46 26.22
CA GLY A 450 15.86 28.43 25.21
C GLY A 450 17.00 28.30 24.20
N GLU A 451 16.66 27.88 22.97
CA GLU A 451 17.65 27.76 21.89
C GLU A 451 17.96 29.10 21.21
N ASP A 452 19.00 29.13 20.38
CA ASP A 452 19.36 30.32 19.61
C ASP A 452 18.23 30.75 18.66
N PRO A 453 17.75 32.01 18.75
CA PRO A 453 16.67 32.48 17.88
C PRO A 453 17.07 32.49 16.40
N TYR A 454 16.16 32.06 15.53
CA TYR A 454 16.34 32.11 14.08
C TYR A 454 16.32 33.55 13.55
N ARG A 455 15.58 34.44 14.23
CA ARG A 455 15.46 35.83 13.80
C ARG A 455 16.76 36.60 14.03
N PRO A 456 17.30 37.29 13.00
CA PRO A 456 18.43 38.18 13.20
C PRO A 456 18.01 39.40 14.04
N PRO A 457 18.93 40.00 14.83
CA PRO A 457 18.66 41.22 15.58
C PRO A 457 18.22 42.31 14.61
N THR A 458 16.95 42.71 14.69
CA THR A 458 16.34 43.67 13.78
C THR A 458 15.44 44.62 14.57
N PRO A 459 15.34 45.90 14.16
CA PRO A 459 14.55 46.89 14.90
C PRO A 459 13.14 46.39 15.20
N ALA A 460 12.65 46.78 16.37
CA ALA A 460 11.32 46.46 16.84
C ALA A 460 10.26 46.89 15.81
N GLU A 461 9.56 45.94 15.20
CA GLU A 461 8.39 46.28 14.38
C GLU A 461 7.22 46.64 15.30
N ASP A 462 6.55 47.76 15.02
CA ASP A 462 5.38 48.17 15.79
C ASP A 462 4.25 47.14 15.69
N GLY A 463 3.59 46.90 16.83
CA GLY A 463 2.44 46.01 17.00
C GLY A 463 2.65 44.89 18.01
N GLU A 464 1.57 44.25 18.44
CA GLU A 464 1.59 43.05 19.27
C GLU A 464 0.95 41.88 18.51
N GLY A 465 1.33 40.65 18.86
CA GLY A 465 0.73 39.45 18.30
C GLY A 465 1.73 38.50 17.64
N VAL A 466 1.21 37.60 16.79
CA VAL A 466 2.01 36.58 16.11
C VAL A 466 2.32 37.01 14.68
N ARG A 467 3.59 36.89 14.28
CA ARG A 467 4.11 37.31 12.97
C ARG A 467 5.01 36.24 12.38
N LEU A 468 5.22 36.35 11.07
CA LEU A 468 6.16 35.54 10.29
C LEU A 468 7.28 36.44 9.79
N ASP A 469 8.50 36.20 10.26
CA ASP A 469 9.68 36.85 9.69
C ASP A 469 10.04 36.17 8.37
N ARG A 470 10.06 36.96 7.29
CA ARG A 470 10.31 36.51 5.91
C ARG A 470 11.77 36.69 5.49
N ARG A 471 12.62 37.24 6.36
CA ARG A 471 14.05 37.50 6.07
C ARG A 471 14.90 36.25 6.26
N VAL A 472 14.42 35.29 7.05
CA VAL A 472 15.03 33.97 7.21
C VAL A 472 14.55 33.10 6.06
N ASP A 473 15.48 32.57 5.26
CA ASP A 473 15.18 31.88 4.00
C ASP A 473 15.07 30.35 4.14
N HIS A 474 15.73 29.75 5.14
CA HIS A 474 15.82 28.31 5.32
C HIS A 474 14.80 27.73 6.30
N VAL A 475 14.32 28.52 7.27
CA VAL A 475 13.37 28.09 8.31
C VAL A 475 12.33 29.20 8.55
N PRO A 476 11.03 28.88 8.64
CA PRO A 476 10.01 29.88 8.96
C PRO A 476 10.18 30.35 10.41
N ALA A 477 10.66 31.57 10.58
CA ALA A 477 10.73 32.21 11.90
C ALA A 477 9.35 32.81 12.26
N VAL A 478 8.53 32.00 12.92
CA VAL A 478 7.21 32.41 13.44
C VAL A 478 7.39 32.82 14.90
N TYR A 479 6.94 34.01 15.27
CA TYR A 479 7.19 34.54 16.62
C TYR A 479 6.00 35.33 17.14
N ALA A 480 5.82 35.32 18.47
CA ALA A 480 4.89 36.17 19.19
C ALA A 480 5.66 37.31 19.87
N GLN A 481 5.11 38.53 19.82
CA GLN A 481 5.69 39.70 20.49
C GLN A 481 4.64 40.46 21.31
N ALA A 482 5.06 41.01 22.45
CA ALA A 482 4.27 41.89 23.30
C ALA A 482 5.14 43.03 23.86
N ARG A 483 4.56 44.21 24.03
CA ARG A 483 5.29 45.39 24.54
C ARG A 483 5.26 45.43 26.06
N LEU A 484 6.41 45.75 26.63
CA LEU A 484 6.59 45.93 28.07
C LEU A 484 6.21 47.36 28.47
N ARG A 485 5.95 47.58 29.77
CA ARG A 485 5.73 48.93 30.32
C ARG A 485 6.91 49.87 30.11
N SER A 486 8.13 49.31 30.01
CA SER A 486 9.36 50.05 29.72
C SER A 486 9.52 50.44 28.24
N GLY A 487 8.61 50.02 27.36
CA GLY A 487 8.68 50.27 25.91
C GLY A 487 9.48 49.24 25.12
N ARG A 488 10.23 48.35 25.79
CA ARG A 488 10.93 47.22 25.17
C ARG A 488 9.98 46.11 24.71
N LEU A 489 10.47 45.19 23.90
CA LEU A 489 9.68 44.08 23.37
C LEU A 489 10.11 42.75 23.97
N LEU A 490 9.14 42.01 24.50
CA LEU A 490 9.27 40.59 24.79
C LEU A 490 8.85 39.81 23.55
N ALA A 491 9.76 39.00 23.01
CA ALA A 491 9.50 38.14 21.86
C ALA A 491 9.75 36.67 22.21
N ALA A 492 8.98 35.77 21.60
CA ALA A 492 9.23 34.33 21.68
C ALA A 492 8.97 33.65 20.33
N GLU A 493 9.87 32.77 19.91
CA GLU A 493 9.78 32.05 18.64
C GLU A 493 9.14 30.68 18.83
N PHE A 494 8.24 30.33 17.92
CA PHE A 494 7.65 29.00 17.87
C PHE A 494 8.63 28.02 17.24
N ASP A 495 8.69 26.80 17.77
CA ASP A 495 9.37 25.68 17.14
C ASP A 495 8.57 25.24 15.90
N PRO A 496 9.14 25.27 14.68
CA PRO A 496 8.49 24.75 13.49
C PRO A 496 8.03 23.28 13.64
N ARG A 497 8.75 22.46 14.43
CA ARG A 497 8.36 21.06 14.70
C ARG A 497 7.07 21.00 15.51
N ALA A 498 6.95 21.80 16.56
CA ALA A 498 5.74 21.91 17.36
C ALA A 498 4.55 22.46 16.54
N LEU A 499 4.81 23.32 15.55
CA LEU A 499 3.77 23.77 14.60
C LEU A 499 3.38 22.71 13.56
N LEU A 500 4.26 21.75 13.26
CA LEU A 500 3.99 20.63 12.34
C LEU A 500 3.24 19.48 13.01
N GLU A 501 3.40 19.24 14.30
CA GLU A 501 2.71 18.16 15.03
C GLU A 501 1.18 18.16 14.82
N PRO A 502 0.46 19.29 14.89
CA PRO A 502 -0.97 19.31 14.62
C PRO A 502 -1.32 18.96 13.17
N LEU A 503 -0.44 19.28 12.23
CA LEU A 503 -0.66 19.09 10.80
C LEU A 503 -0.45 17.64 10.38
N GLN A 504 0.47 16.93 11.03
CA GLN A 504 0.74 15.52 10.77
C GLN A 504 -0.44 14.60 11.12
N ARG A 505 -1.38 15.06 11.96
CA ARG A 505 -2.62 14.33 12.26
C ARG A 505 -3.61 14.34 11.09
N ALA A 506 -3.53 15.35 10.22
CA ALA A 506 -4.28 15.31 8.97
C ALA A 506 -3.53 14.37 8.01
N GLN A 507 -4.22 13.30 7.58
CA GLN A 507 -3.63 12.33 6.66
C GLN A 507 -3.29 12.96 5.30
N GLY A 508 -2.22 12.44 4.69
CA GLY A 508 -1.70 12.95 3.43
C GLY A 508 -0.64 14.05 3.63
N ARG A 509 -0.32 14.76 2.56
CA ARG A 509 0.63 15.87 2.60
C ARG A 509 -0.11 17.16 2.91
N VAL A 510 0.26 17.84 3.99
CA VAL A 510 -0.36 19.08 4.42
C VAL A 510 0.65 20.21 4.38
N ARG A 511 0.31 21.27 3.65
CA ARG A 511 1.11 22.47 3.50
C ARG A 511 0.39 23.67 4.09
N VAL A 512 1.10 24.51 4.83
CA VAL A 512 0.65 25.86 5.18
C VAL A 512 1.30 26.81 4.20
N VAL A 513 0.51 27.64 3.53
CA VAL A 513 1.01 28.64 2.59
C VAL A 513 0.67 30.06 3.04
N ASP A 514 1.56 31.01 2.76
CA ASP A 514 1.34 32.43 3.04
C ASP A 514 0.41 33.11 2.02
N ASP A 515 0.22 34.42 2.17
CA ASP A 515 -0.56 35.30 1.29
C ASP A 515 -0.07 35.26 -0.18
N ARG A 516 1.23 35.00 -0.36
CA ARG A 516 1.89 34.87 -1.66
C ARG A 516 1.86 33.44 -2.20
N ARG A 517 1.18 32.52 -1.52
CA ARG A 517 1.08 31.08 -1.86
C ARG A 517 2.45 30.40 -1.85
N ARG A 518 3.31 30.80 -0.91
CA ARG A 518 4.60 30.19 -0.65
C ARG A 518 4.50 29.30 0.58
N THR A 519 5.14 28.14 0.54
CA THR A 519 5.11 27.15 1.62
C THR A 519 5.80 27.68 2.86
N VAL A 520 5.07 27.77 3.96
CA VAL A 520 5.59 28.11 5.30
C VAL A 520 5.88 26.84 6.09
N LEU A 521 4.98 25.84 6.05
CA LEU A 521 5.14 24.54 6.72
C LEU A 521 4.71 23.44 5.75
N ASP A 522 5.35 22.27 5.79
CA ASP A 522 4.97 21.08 5.01
C ASP A 522 5.26 19.81 5.82
N THR A 523 4.31 18.88 5.86
CA THR A 523 4.46 17.60 6.57
C THR A 523 5.40 16.61 5.88
N ASP A 524 5.72 16.80 4.60
CA ASP A 524 6.53 15.90 3.76
C ASP A 524 7.91 16.51 3.41
N GLY A 525 8.39 17.42 4.26
CA GLY A 525 9.62 18.20 4.04
C GLY A 525 9.41 19.38 3.08
N TYR A 526 10.16 20.47 3.32
CA TYR A 526 10.05 21.69 2.51
C TYR A 526 11.31 22.55 2.53
N ILE A 527 11.34 23.45 1.54
CA ILE A 527 12.17 24.65 1.52
C ILE A 527 11.24 25.81 1.90
N ALA A 528 11.58 26.55 2.95
CA ALA A 528 10.76 27.67 3.40
C ALA A 528 10.57 28.69 2.25
N PHE A 529 9.36 29.20 2.13
CA PHE A 529 8.94 30.17 1.13
C PHE A 529 9.06 29.71 -0.34
N SER A 530 9.22 28.41 -0.60
CA SER A 530 9.12 27.86 -1.95
C SER A 530 7.73 28.12 -2.53
N THR A 531 7.63 28.45 -3.81
CA THR A 531 6.33 28.58 -4.47
C THR A 531 5.61 27.25 -4.50
N LEU A 532 4.28 27.28 -4.36
CA LEU A 532 3.47 26.10 -4.55
C LEU A 532 3.46 25.73 -6.05
N ASP A 533 4.24 24.74 -6.46
CA ASP A 533 4.44 24.43 -7.89
C ASP A 533 3.22 23.77 -8.52
N ASP A 534 2.49 22.96 -7.75
CA ASP A 534 1.28 22.29 -8.22
C ASP A 534 0.16 23.31 -8.56
N PRO A 535 -0.26 23.41 -9.83
CA PRO A 535 -1.34 24.31 -10.24
C PRO A 535 -2.68 23.98 -9.58
N ALA A 536 -2.97 22.71 -9.27
CA ALA A 536 -4.21 22.31 -8.61
C ALA A 536 -4.23 22.79 -7.15
N ALA A 537 -3.16 22.53 -6.39
CA ALA A 537 -3.01 23.06 -5.04
C ALA A 537 -3.04 24.61 -5.00
N ARG A 538 -2.43 25.29 -5.98
CA ARG A 538 -2.52 26.77 -6.09
C ARG A 538 -3.96 27.25 -6.31
N ARG A 539 -4.74 26.57 -7.16
CA ARG A 539 -6.15 26.91 -7.38
C ARG A 539 -6.97 26.69 -6.11
N ALA A 540 -6.76 25.58 -5.41
CA ALA A 540 -7.42 25.30 -4.13
C ALA A 540 -7.12 26.39 -3.10
N ALA A 541 -5.83 26.74 -2.91
CA ALA A 541 -5.42 27.81 -1.99
C ALA A 541 -6.08 29.17 -2.31
N ARG A 542 -6.15 29.55 -3.60
CA ARG A 542 -6.84 30.78 -4.03
C ARG A 542 -8.35 30.72 -3.75
N ALA A 543 -8.98 29.58 -4.02
CA ALA A 543 -10.39 29.40 -3.77
C ALA A 543 -10.72 29.50 -2.27
N ALA A 544 -9.91 28.90 -1.38
CA ALA A 544 -10.06 29.04 0.07
C ALA A 544 -9.87 30.49 0.53
N ALA A 545 -8.91 31.20 -0.08
CA ALA A 545 -8.67 32.61 0.24
C ALA A 545 -9.85 33.53 -0.13
N ALA A 546 -10.52 33.25 -1.25
CA ALA A 546 -11.61 34.06 -1.80
C ALA A 546 -13.00 33.69 -1.25
N ALA A 547 -13.36 32.41 -1.26
CA ALA A 547 -14.71 31.95 -0.94
C ALA A 547 -15.01 31.99 0.57
N GLY A 548 -13.98 31.98 1.41
CA GLY A 548 -14.13 31.80 2.86
C GLY A 548 -14.69 30.45 3.28
N ASP A 549 -14.95 29.57 2.32
CA ASP A 549 -15.31 28.17 2.51
C ASP A 549 -14.06 27.29 2.27
N GLN A 550 -14.22 25.99 2.53
CA GLN A 550 -13.19 24.96 2.39
C GLN A 550 -13.38 24.20 1.06
N PRO A 551 -12.86 24.71 -0.08
CA PRO A 551 -12.99 24.01 -1.35
C PRO A 551 -12.31 22.65 -1.25
N THR A 552 -12.95 21.65 -1.84
CA THR A 552 -12.40 20.30 -1.98
C THR A 552 -12.64 19.82 -3.39
N ALA A 553 -11.59 19.30 -4.03
CA ALA A 553 -11.66 18.79 -5.38
C ALA A 553 -10.88 17.48 -5.49
N VAL A 554 -11.34 16.58 -6.35
CA VAL A 554 -10.59 15.40 -6.76
C VAL A 554 -9.87 15.75 -8.06
N THR A 555 -8.55 15.64 -8.10
CA THR A 555 -7.76 15.95 -9.29
C THR A 555 -7.76 14.76 -10.27
N PRO A 556 -7.52 14.99 -11.57
CA PRO A 556 -7.36 13.92 -12.56
C PRO A 556 -6.25 12.91 -12.20
N GLU A 557 -5.23 13.36 -11.46
CA GLU A 557 -4.12 12.54 -10.99
C GLU A 557 -4.49 11.63 -9.80
N GLY A 558 -5.74 11.68 -9.33
CA GLY A 558 -6.24 10.86 -8.24
C GLY A 558 -5.81 11.38 -6.87
N GLN A 559 -5.84 12.70 -6.67
CA GLN A 559 -5.63 13.33 -5.37
C GLN A 559 -6.89 14.06 -4.89
N VAL A 560 -7.24 13.91 -3.62
CA VAL A 560 -8.19 14.78 -2.94
C VAL A 560 -7.43 15.98 -2.41
N LEU A 561 -7.73 17.15 -2.96
CA LEU A 561 -7.21 18.44 -2.49
C LEU A 561 -8.27 19.13 -1.66
N THR A 562 -7.94 19.47 -0.43
CA THR A 562 -8.77 20.26 0.47
C THR A 562 -7.95 21.45 0.97
N SER A 563 -8.55 22.63 1.02
CA SER A 563 -7.87 23.80 1.56
C SER A 563 -8.77 24.67 2.42
N VAL A 564 -8.20 25.24 3.48
CA VAL A 564 -8.91 26.08 4.45
C VAL A 564 -8.04 27.26 4.86
N ARG A 565 -8.63 28.45 4.97
CA ARG A 565 -7.91 29.66 5.42
C ARG A 565 -7.92 29.79 6.94
N LEU A 566 -6.76 30.12 7.52
CA LEU A 566 -6.66 30.51 8.91
C LEU A 566 -7.37 31.87 9.11
N ARG A 567 -8.43 31.87 9.92
CA ARG A 567 -9.16 33.09 10.30
C ARG A 567 -9.24 33.18 11.82
N ASP A 568 -8.57 34.17 12.39
CA ASP A 568 -8.69 34.55 13.80
C ASP A 568 -8.31 36.02 13.97
N ALA A 569 -9.18 36.80 14.62
CA ALA A 569 -8.92 38.22 14.88
C ALA A 569 -7.69 38.46 15.78
N ARG A 570 -7.26 37.44 16.54
CA ARG A 570 -6.06 37.48 17.39
C ARG A 570 -4.77 37.21 16.63
N LEU A 571 -4.86 36.74 15.39
CA LEU A 571 -3.73 36.43 14.49
C LEU A 571 -3.83 37.23 13.17
N PRO A 572 -4.05 38.57 13.21
CA PRO A 572 -4.41 39.35 12.02
C PRO A 572 -3.29 39.44 10.98
N ALA A 573 -2.03 39.20 11.38
CA ALA A 573 -0.87 39.24 10.48
C ALA A 573 -0.61 37.91 9.75
N LEU A 574 -1.35 36.83 10.08
CA LEU A 574 -1.15 35.51 9.51
C LEU A 574 -2.25 35.18 8.50
N ASP A 575 -2.00 35.52 7.23
CA ASP A 575 -2.86 35.16 6.09
C ASP A 575 -2.61 33.73 5.59
N TRP A 576 -2.50 32.79 6.52
CA TRP A 576 -2.14 31.42 6.20
C TRP A 576 -3.31 30.65 5.60
N THR A 577 -3.01 29.80 4.62
CA THR A 577 -3.96 28.85 4.05
C THR A 577 -3.38 27.44 4.18
N LEU A 578 -4.14 26.54 4.79
CA LEU A 578 -3.83 25.13 4.81
C LEU A 578 -4.24 24.52 3.47
N VAL A 579 -3.38 23.69 2.89
CA VAL A 579 -3.66 22.89 1.70
C VAL A 579 -3.25 21.46 1.98
N ALA A 580 -4.22 20.55 2.05
CA ALA A 580 -4.02 19.13 2.22
C ALA A 580 -4.22 18.42 0.88
N ALA A 581 -3.27 17.55 0.54
CA ALA A 581 -3.30 16.69 -0.62
C ALA A 581 -3.21 15.23 -0.16
N GLN A 582 -4.28 14.47 -0.36
CA GLN A 582 -4.33 13.05 -0.03
C GLN A 582 -4.54 12.22 -1.30
N PRO A 583 -3.67 11.24 -1.60
CA PRO A 583 -3.90 10.37 -2.75
C PRO A 583 -5.15 9.52 -2.50
N VAL A 584 -6.02 9.41 -3.51
CA VAL A 584 -7.26 8.61 -3.44
C VAL A 584 -6.96 7.15 -3.14
N SER A 585 -5.78 6.66 -3.56
CA SER A 585 -5.30 5.31 -3.21
C SER A 585 -5.06 5.09 -1.71
N ALA A 586 -4.90 6.14 -0.92
CA ALA A 586 -4.79 6.04 0.54
C ALA A 586 -6.16 5.93 1.23
N LEU A 587 -7.27 6.23 0.54
CA LEU A 587 -8.63 6.13 1.09
C LEU A 587 -9.16 4.69 1.15
N GLY A 588 -8.35 3.71 0.77
CA GLY A 588 -8.69 2.28 0.88
C GLY A 588 -9.86 1.84 0.00
N LEU A 589 -10.24 2.64 -1.00
CA LEU A 589 -11.40 2.38 -1.86
C LEU A 589 -11.29 1.03 -2.60
N PRO A 590 -12.39 0.29 -2.80
CA PRO A 590 -12.40 -0.98 -3.54
C PRO A 590 -11.72 -0.87 -4.91
N GLU A 591 -11.99 0.22 -5.62
CA GLU A 591 -11.41 0.55 -6.92
C GLU A 591 -9.88 0.59 -6.89
N THR A 592 -9.33 1.17 -5.83
CA THR A 592 -7.89 1.33 -5.65
C THR A 592 -7.23 0.00 -5.26
N GLN A 593 -7.91 -0.82 -4.45
CA GLN A 593 -7.44 -2.15 -4.09
C GLN A 593 -7.44 -3.09 -5.29
N ALA A 594 -8.50 -3.05 -6.12
CA ALA A 594 -8.58 -3.83 -7.33
C ALA A 594 -7.51 -3.41 -8.35
N ARG A 595 -7.24 -2.10 -8.49
CA ARG A 595 -6.11 -1.60 -9.29
C ARG A 595 -4.77 -2.12 -8.79
N ARG A 596 -4.55 -2.12 -7.47
CA ARG A 596 -3.32 -2.66 -6.87
C ARG A 596 -3.18 -4.15 -7.15
N ALA A 597 -4.24 -4.93 -6.96
CA ALA A 597 -4.28 -6.35 -7.28
C ALA A 597 -4.04 -6.61 -8.77
N ALA A 598 -4.64 -5.82 -9.67
CA ALA A 598 -4.42 -5.90 -11.11
C ALA A 598 -2.97 -5.60 -11.50
N ARG A 599 -2.33 -4.58 -10.90
CA ARG A 599 -0.90 -4.28 -11.12
C ARG A 599 0.01 -5.40 -10.62
N MET A 600 -0.31 -6.00 -9.47
CA MET A 600 0.42 -7.16 -8.96
C MET A 600 0.29 -8.36 -9.90
N LEU A 601 -0.92 -8.63 -10.41
CA LEU A 601 -1.17 -9.67 -11.39
C LEU A 601 -0.44 -9.40 -12.71
N ALA A 602 -0.47 -8.17 -13.22
CA ALA A 602 0.25 -7.77 -14.42
C ALA A 602 1.76 -7.93 -14.25
N ALA A 603 2.33 -7.53 -13.10
CA ALA A 603 3.74 -7.72 -12.78
C ALA A 603 4.11 -9.21 -12.68
N ALA A 604 3.24 -10.04 -12.09
CA ALA A 604 3.43 -11.49 -12.03
C ALA A 604 3.42 -12.11 -13.43
N LEU A 605 2.45 -11.76 -14.28
CA LEU A 605 2.38 -12.23 -15.67
C LEU A 605 3.59 -11.78 -16.49
N ALA A 606 4.03 -10.52 -16.35
CA ALA A 606 5.24 -10.02 -17.01
C ALA A 606 6.49 -10.79 -16.57
N SER A 607 6.61 -11.08 -15.27
CA SER A 607 7.71 -11.88 -14.72
C SER A 607 7.70 -13.31 -15.25
N VAL A 608 6.52 -13.93 -15.34
CA VAL A 608 6.34 -15.25 -15.95
C VAL A 608 6.72 -15.21 -17.43
N ALA A 609 6.31 -14.19 -18.19
CA ALA A 609 6.67 -14.06 -19.60
C ALA A 609 8.19 -14.02 -19.83
N VAL A 610 8.91 -13.22 -19.03
CA VAL A 610 10.38 -13.13 -19.08
C VAL A 610 11.03 -14.44 -18.66
N GLY A 611 10.54 -15.05 -17.56
CA GLY A 611 11.04 -16.34 -17.08
C GLY A 611 10.85 -17.47 -18.10
N LEU A 612 9.69 -17.52 -18.75
CA LEU A 612 9.39 -18.47 -19.83
C LEU A 612 10.29 -18.25 -21.05
N LEU A 613 10.47 -17.00 -21.47
CA LEU A 613 11.36 -16.66 -22.58
C LEU A 613 12.80 -17.13 -22.29
N LEU A 614 13.32 -16.83 -21.11
CA LEU A 614 14.67 -17.24 -20.68
C LEU A 614 14.78 -18.77 -20.63
N TRP A 615 13.85 -19.42 -19.92
CA TRP A 615 13.84 -20.87 -19.73
C TRP A 615 13.77 -21.62 -21.07
N GLN A 616 12.81 -21.29 -21.93
CA GLN A 616 12.65 -21.96 -23.22
C GLN A 616 13.81 -21.66 -24.17
N THR A 617 14.41 -20.47 -24.09
CA THR A 617 15.60 -20.15 -24.88
C THR A 617 16.79 -21.03 -24.48
N LEU A 618 17.03 -21.19 -23.17
CA LEU A 618 18.11 -22.02 -22.63
C LEU A 618 17.87 -23.53 -22.87
N VAL A 619 16.63 -24.00 -22.67
CA VAL A 619 16.28 -25.42 -22.68
C VAL A 619 16.01 -25.95 -24.10
N VAL A 620 15.48 -25.12 -25.00
CA VAL A 620 15.06 -25.55 -26.35
C VAL A 620 15.88 -24.87 -27.43
N VAL A 621 15.89 -23.53 -27.47
CA VAL A 621 16.44 -22.79 -28.62
C VAL A 621 17.96 -22.95 -28.74
N LEU A 622 18.70 -22.80 -27.63
CA LEU A 622 20.16 -22.92 -27.59
C LEU A 622 20.63 -24.34 -27.97
N PRO A 623 20.09 -25.42 -27.38
CA PRO A 623 20.42 -26.78 -27.79
C PRO A 623 20.11 -27.06 -29.26
N LEU A 624 18.96 -26.64 -29.77
CA LEU A 624 18.63 -26.80 -31.19
C LEU A 624 19.56 -25.99 -32.11
N ARG A 625 20.00 -24.79 -31.69
CA ARG A 625 21.02 -24.01 -32.42
C ARG A 625 22.36 -24.74 -32.46
N ARG A 626 22.77 -25.38 -31.36
CA ARG A 626 23.99 -26.20 -31.31
C ARG A 626 23.90 -27.42 -32.23
N LEU A 627 22.77 -28.15 -32.20
CA LEU A 627 22.52 -29.28 -33.10
C LEU A 627 22.49 -28.86 -34.57
N ARG A 628 21.89 -27.71 -34.87
CA ARG A 628 21.93 -27.13 -36.22
C ARG A 628 23.36 -26.81 -36.65
N GLY A 629 24.20 -26.30 -35.73
CA GLY A 629 25.63 -26.12 -35.97
C GLY A 629 26.35 -27.43 -36.30
N ALA A 630 26.08 -28.48 -35.52
CA ALA A 630 26.63 -29.82 -35.77
C ALA A 630 26.17 -30.40 -37.12
N ALA A 631 24.88 -30.33 -37.42
CA ALA A 631 24.31 -30.74 -38.71
C ALA A 631 24.94 -29.97 -39.88
N ARG A 632 25.21 -28.66 -39.73
CA ARG A 632 25.91 -27.86 -40.74
C ARG A 632 27.36 -28.31 -40.97
N ARG A 633 28.07 -28.74 -39.93
CA ARG A 633 29.45 -29.24 -40.07
C ARG A 633 29.46 -30.59 -40.78
N LEU A 634 28.61 -31.51 -40.32
CA LEU A 634 28.37 -32.80 -40.97
C LEU A 634 27.99 -32.64 -42.45
N ALA A 635 27.12 -31.68 -42.74
CA ALA A 635 26.72 -31.31 -44.09
C ALA A 635 27.86 -30.83 -44.99
N ARG A 636 28.94 -30.30 -44.41
CA ARG A 636 30.15 -29.88 -45.12
C ARG A 636 31.21 -30.99 -45.20
N GLY A 637 30.89 -32.19 -44.73
CA GLY A 637 31.80 -33.33 -44.72
C GLY A 637 32.69 -33.45 -43.48
N ASP A 638 32.50 -32.62 -42.45
CA ASP A 638 33.22 -32.79 -41.18
C ASP A 638 32.64 -33.99 -40.41
N THR A 639 33.19 -35.17 -40.68
CA THR A 639 32.93 -36.40 -39.93
C THR A 639 33.96 -36.61 -38.81
N ALA A 640 34.88 -35.67 -38.61
CA ALA A 640 35.92 -35.77 -37.58
C ALA A 640 35.41 -35.37 -36.20
N THR A 641 34.58 -34.33 -36.13
CA THR A 641 34.06 -33.81 -34.87
C THR A 641 32.86 -34.64 -34.37
N PRO A 642 32.93 -35.25 -33.17
CA PRO A 642 31.79 -35.99 -32.61
C PRO A 642 30.62 -35.07 -32.23
N VAL A 643 29.40 -35.59 -32.31
CA VAL A 643 28.19 -34.93 -31.83
C VAL A 643 27.82 -35.50 -30.45
N THR A 644 28.20 -34.80 -29.38
CA THR A 644 27.97 -35.28 -28.01
C THR A 644 26.51 -35.11 -27.59
N PRO A 645 25.78 -36.19 -27.23
CA PRO A 645 24.48 -36.08 -26.59
C PRO A 645 24.65 -35.61 -25.14
N LEU A 646 24.01 -34.48 -24.78
CA LEU A 646 24.10 -33.89 -23.44
C LEU A 646 22.82 -34.04 -22.60
N ARG A 647 21.74 -34.60 -23.19
CA ARG A 647 20.40 -34.62 -22.60
C ARG A 647 19.73 -35.97 -22.81
N PHE A 648 18.86 -36.36 -21.88
CA PHE A 648 18.03 -37.57 -21.96
C PHE A 648 16.60 -37.26 -22.41
N ASP A 649 16.45 -36.43 -23.43
CA ASP A 649 15.15 -36.04 -24.01
C ASP A 649 15.17 -36.17 -25.54
N GLU A 650 14.11 -35.73 -26.22
CA GLU A 650 14.01 -35.80 -27.68
C GLU A 650 15.13 -34.99 -28.38
N ILE A 651 15.67 -33.94 -27.75
CA ILE A 651 16.82 -33.18 -28.28
C ILE A 651 18.09 -34.02 -28.18
N GLY A 652 18.27 -34.74 -27.07
CA GLY A 652 19.31 -35.76 -26.93
C GLY A 652 19.21 -36.87 -27.95
N ALA A 653 17.99 -37.38 -28.19
CA ALA A 653 17.71 -38.39 -29.20
C ALA A 653 18.10 -37.90 -30.62
N LEU A 654 17.81 -36.64 -30.94
CA LEU A 654 18.26 -36.01 -32.20
C LEU A 654 19.80 -35.97 -32.30
N ALA A 655 20.49 -35.64 -31.21
CA ALA A 655 21.96 -35.65 -31.16
C ALA A 655 22.52 -37.06 -31.43
N ILE A 656 21.92 -38.09 -30.82
CA ILE A 656 22.28 -39.50 -31.02
C ILE A 656 22.07 -39.92 -32.48
N CYS A 657 20.93 -39.58 -33.09
CA CYS A 657 20.69 -39.90 -34.50
C CYS A 657 21.72 -39.23 -35.42
N LEU A 658 22.12 -37.99 -35.15
CA LEU A 658 23.17 -37.30 -35.90
C LEU A 658 24.55 -37.95 -35.72
N GLU A 659 24.86 -38.43 -34.51
CA GLU A 659 26.11 -39.13 -34.22
C GLU A 659 26.17 -40.51 -34.89
N VAL A 660 25.08 -41.28 -34.88
CA VAL A 660 24.97 -42.56 -35.62
C VAL A 660 25.20 -42.31 -37.11
N TRP A 661 24.60 -41.26 -37.66
CA TRP A 661 24.80 -40.89 -39.06
C TRP A 661 26.27 -40.53 -39.35
N ARG A 662 26.92 -39.75 -38.48
CA ARG A 662 28.36 -39.43 -38.59
C ARG A 662 29.21 -40.70 -38.59
N GLN A 663 28.96 -41.62 -37.66
CA GLN A 663 29.70 -42.88 -37.54
C GLN A 663 29.49 -43.77 -38.77
N GLY A 664 28.27 -43.87 -39.29
CA GLY A 664 27.96 -44.61 -40.53
C GLY A 664 28.74 -44.08 -41.74
N HIS A 665 28.96 -42.76 -41.83
CA HIS A 665 29.77 -42.15 -42.89
C HIS A 665 31.29 -42.28 -42.68
N ARG A 666 31.77 -42.31 -41.43
CA ARG A 666 33.22 -42.42 -41.13
C ARG A 666 33.72 -43.86 -41.18
N GLU A 667 32.95 -44.80 -40.65
CA GLU A 667 33.35 -46.19 -40.40
C GLU A 667 32.66 -47.20 -41.32
N GLY A 668 31.70 -46.77 -42.14
CA GLY A 668 31.06 -47.58 -43.17
C GLY A 668 29.76 -48.28 -42.74
N GLY A 669 29.20 -49.06 -43.67
CA GLY A 669 27.84 -49.60 -43.65
C GLY A 669 27.46 -50.50 -42.46
N THR A 670 28.45 -50.95 -41.68
CA THR A 670 28.28 -51.81 -40.51
C THR A 670 27.89 -51.06 -39.24
N ARG A 671 28.02 -49.72 -39.22
CA ARG A 671 27.69 -48.86 -38.07
C ARG A 671 26.30 -48.19 -38.13
N TRP A 672 25.55 -48.38 -39.22
CA TRP A 672 24.17 -47.90 -39.29
C TRP A 672 23.28 -48.65 -38.28
N GLY A 673 22.44 -47.92 -37.54
CA GLY A 673 21.51 -48.48 -36.55
C GLY A 673 22.10 -48.84 -35.17
N ALA A 674 23.40 -48.62 -34.93
CA ALA A 674 24.00 -48.78 -33.61
C ALA A 674 25.21 -47.86 -33.41
N ALA A 675 25.15 -46.94 -32.43
CA ALA A 675 26.30 -46.13 -32.08
C ALA A 675 27.27 -46.89 -31.17
N SER A 676 28.56 -46.75 -31.43
CA SER A 676 29.62 -47.26 -30.54
C SER A 676 29.68 -46.37 -29.29
N ARG A 677 29.42 -46.94 -28.10
CA ARG A 677 29.62 -46.35 -26.76
C ARG A 677 29.27 -44.85 -26.65
N LEU A 678 27.98 -44.52 -26.56
CA LEU A 678 27.52 -43.14 -26.34
C LEU A 678 27.59 -42.68 -24.88
N TYR A 679 27.68 -43.62 -23.93
CA TYR A 679 27.74 -43.33 -22.49
C TYR A 679 28.85 -44.18 -21.83
N PRO A 680 29.64 -43.62 -20.90
CA PRO A 680 30.50 -44.41 -20.03
C PRO A 680 29.60 -45.30 -19.15
N GLY A 681 29.59 -46.62 -19.40
CA GLY A 681 28.85 -47.59 -18.57
C GLY A 681 27.61 -48.25 -19.20
N ALA A 682 27.23 -47.94 -20.44
CA ALA A 682 26.15 -48.68 -21.12
C ALA A 682 26.63 -50.10 -21.51
N ALA A 683 25.90 -51.13 -21.07
CA ALA A 683 26.22 -52.54 -21.33
C ALA A 683 26.29 -52.85 -22.84
N THR A 684 27.20 -53.75 -23.19
CA THR A 684 27.45 -54.22 -24.56
C THR A 684 26.16 -54.73 -25.20
N PRO A 685 25.75 -54.27 -26.40
CA PRO A 685 24.68 -54.96 -27.13
C PRO A 685 25.15 -56.39 -27.45
N PRO A 686 24.24 -57.39 -27.46
CA PRO A 686 24.61 -58.75 -27.84
C PRO A 686 25.17 -58.74 -29.27
N ALA A 687 26.41 -59.19 -29.38
CA ALA A 687 27.13 -59.31 -30.63
C ALA A 687 26.62 -60.54 -31.40
N GLU A 688 25.45 -60.44 -32.02
CA GLU A 688 25.06 -61.37 -33.07
C GLU A 688 24.42 -60.59 -34.22
N SER A 689 25.29 -60.15 -35.13
CA SER A 689 24.88 -59.82 -36.50
C SER A 689 24.44 -61.13 -37.17
N PRO A 690 23.32 -61.18 -37.91
CA PRO A 690 23.06 -62.30 -38.81
C PRO A 690 24.20 -62.38 -39.83
N ARG A 691 25.03 -63.43 -39.74
CA ARG A 691 26.08 -63.72 -40.72
C ARG A 691 25.41 -63.95 -42.07
N THR A 692 25.78 -63.14 -43.04
CA THR A 692 25.53 -63.43 -44.46
C THR A 692 26.40 -64.62 -44.84
N ALA A 693 25.78 -65.70 -45.31
CA ALA A 693 26.48 -66.90 -45.78
C ALA A 693 27.33 -66.56 -47.02
N PRO A 694 28.59 -67.02 -47.12
CA PRO A 694 29.34 -66.94 -48.36
C PRO A 694 28.84 -67.98 -49.37
N ALA A 695 28.80 -67.57 -50.65
CA ALA A 695 28.51 -68.39 -51.81
C ALA A 695 29.61 -69.44 -52.07
N GLY A 696 29.24 -70.55 -52.75
CA GLY A 696 30.06 -71.73 -53.09
C GLY A 696 31.39 -71.41 -53.83
N GLU A 697 32.36 -72.32 -53.91
CA GLU A 697 32.45 -73.67 -54.53
C GLU A 697 33.91 -74.19 -54.27
N PRO A 698 34.43 -75.31 -54.83
CA PRO A 698 33.93 -76.70 -54.95
C PRO A 698 34.94 -77.73 -54.36
N GLU A 699 34.65 -79.03 -54.53
CA GLU A 699 35.40 -80.23 -54.11
C GLU A 699 36.89 -80.29 -54.52
N ALA A 700 37.72 -80.95 -53.69
CA ALA A 700 38.63 -82.06 -54.08
C ALA A 700 39.47 -82.57 -52.89
N GLY A 701 39.64 -83.90 -52.78
CA GLY A 701 40.92 -84.50 -52.35
C GLY A 701 41.02 -85.16 -50.97
N GLU A 702 40.55 -86.40 -50.89
CA GLU A 702 41.17 -87.60 -50.28
C GLU A 702 42.56 -87.47 -49.60
N LEU A 703 42.69 -87.96 -48.34
CA LEU A 703 43.63 -89.02 -47.87
C LEU A 703 44.04 -88.91 -46.37
N VAL A 704 43.66 -89.95 -45.64
CA VAL A 704 44.45 -90.77 -44.69
C VAL A 704 44.85 -90.25 -43.29
N ALA A 705 44.37 -91.07 -42.33
CA ALA A 705 44.73 -91.34 -40.95
C ALA A 705 46.19 -91.20 -40.49
N ALA A 706 46.34 -90.67 -39.27
CA ALA A 706 47.10 -91.17 -38.11
C ALA A 706 46.97 -90.08 -37.02
N GLY A 707 46.66 -90.32 -35.74
CA GLY A 707 47.36 -91.21 -34.81
C GLY A 707 47.71 -90.38 -33.56
N ARG A 708 47.08 -90.75 -32.44
CA ARG A 708 47.30 -90.49 -30.99
C ARG A 708 48.61 -89.85 -30.47
N VAL A 709 48.46 -89.37 -29.22
CA VAL A 709 49.39 -89.21 -28.06
C VAL A 709 49.72 -87.74 -27.75
N GLY A 710 49.58 -87.18 -26.55
CA GLY A 710 49.13 -87.60 -25.20
C GLY A 710 48.85 -86.30 -24.40
N ALA A 711 48.22 -86.26 -23.23
CA ALA A 711 48.20 -87.20 -22.10
C ALA A 711 46.78 -87.38 -21.52
#